data_AF-A0AAZ1XB24-F1
#
_entry.id   AF-A0AAZ1XB24-F1
#
_cell.length_a   1.000
_cell.length_b   1.000
_cell.length_c   1.000
_cell.angle_alpha   90.00
_cell.angle_beta   90.00
_cell.angle_gamma   90.00
#
_symmetry.space_group_name_H-M   'P 1'
#
loop_
_entity.id
_entity.type
_entity.pdbx_description
1 polymer ?
#
loop_
_entity_poly.entity_id
_entity_poly.type
_entity_poly.pdbx_seq_one_letter_code
_entity_poly.pdbx_strand_id
1 'polypeptide(L)'
;MVTEVRGFTDPQKEEYFRKRFKDEEQASRIISHIKTSRSLHIMCQIPVFCWITATVLEDVLETREGGQLPKTLTEMYIHFLVVQAKVKKVKYDGGAETDPHWSPESRKMIKSLGKLAFVQLQKGNLIFYESDLTECDIDITAASVYSGVFTQIFKEERGLYQDKVFCFIHLSVQEFLAALHVHLTFIKSRKNLLEEQQRTSMLSKLINKPNLQSFHQSAVNKALQSSNGHLDLFLRFLLGLSLQTNQSLLRGLLTQTGSSSKTNQETVQYIKKKLSENLSAEKSINLFHCLNELNDRSLVEQIQQSLRSGRLSTDKLSPAQWSALVFILLSSEKDLDVFDLQKYSASEEALLRLLPVVKASNKALLSGCNLSERSCVALSSVLNSQSSSLKELDLSNNDLRDSGVKLLSAALQSPHCTVETLRLKDCGLSEISCDYLAAALKSNPSYPRVLDLSVDYNNLQDSGVKQLCVLLENPRCRFETLRLSLCDLSERSCEALSSALSSQTSNLRQLDLSNNDLKDSGVKLLSEGLKSPHCTLETLSLSGCLITEEGCTSLASALSSNPSHLRELDLSYNHPGDSGMKLLSAGLKDPGWRLDTLRVEPAGVRWLRPGLRKYSCQLTIDTNTVNTKLQLSDNNRKVTRAKEVQSYPDHPDRFDVHRQLLCRNGLTGRCYWEVEWRGKVYISVSYRSIRSKGGSDCGFGHNDQSWSLECYNSAPCYVLHNNRETSISSSSSSSSSSVSNRAAVYVDCPAGTLSFYRVSSDTLIHLHTFNTTFTQTLYPGFWVGPGSSVSLC
;
A
#
# COMPACT_ATOMS: atom_id res chain seq x y z
N MET A 1 -24.19 -16.66 -9.35
CA MET A 1 -22.91 -17.32 -8.98
C MET A 1 -22.05 -17.35 -10.23
N VAL A 2 -20.94 -16.62 -10.25
CA VAL A 2 -19.99 -16.59 -11.39
C VAL A 2 -18.77 -17.39 -10.96
N THR A 3 -18.34 -18.35 -11.77
CA THR A 3 -17.16 -19.18 -11.49
C THR A 3 -15.98 -18.60 -12.27
N GLU A 4 -14.95 -18.15 -11.57
CA GLU A 4 -13.73 -17.58 -12.16
C GLU A 4 -12.66 -18.67 -12.32
N VAL A 5 -12.11 -18.83 -13.53
CA VAL A 5 -10.97 -19.72 -13.77
C VAL A 5 -9.67 -18.92 -13.63
N ARG A 6 -8.92 -19.15 -12.56
CA ARG A 6 -7.71 -18.37 -12.20
C ARG A 6 -6.40 -18.86 -12.81
N GLY A 7 -6.41 -19.99 -13.53
CA GLY A 7 -5.21 -20.59 -14.12
C GLY A 7 -4.33 -21.33 -13.11
N PHE A 8 -3.05 -21.52 -13.44
CA PHE A 8 -2.05 -22.20 -12.61
C PHE A 8 -1.48 -21.27 -11.53
N THR A 9 -1.51 -21.76 -10.29
CA THR A 9 -0.71 -21.23 -9.17
C THR A 9 0.78 -21.48 -9.39
N ASP A 10 1.66 -20.76 -8.67
CA ASP A 10 3.11 -20.91 -8.85
C ASP A 10 3.61 -22.35 -8.64
N PRO A 11 3.13 -23.11 -7.63
CA PRO A 11 3.46 -24.54 -7.51
C PRO A 11 3.01 -25.36 -8.73
N GLN A 12 1.83 -25.09 -9.28
CA GLN A 12 1.30 -25.78 -10.46
C GLN A 12 2.09 -25.43 -11.74
N LYS A 13 2.59 -24.21 -11.86
CA LYS A 13 3.51 -23.83 -12.96
C LYS A 13 4.77 -24.69 -12.91
N GLU A 14 5.42 -24.78 -11.75
CA GLU A 14 6.62 -25.61 -11.60
C GLU A 14 6.34 -27.09 -11.86
N GLU A 15 5.23 -27.61 -11.33
CA GLU A 15 4.81 -29.00 -11.55
C GLU A 15 4.62 -29.29 -13.05
N TYR A 16 4.00 -28.38 -13.80
CA TYR A 16 3.84 -28.51 -15.24
C TYR A 16 5.20 -28.68 -15.94
N PHE A 17 6.17 -27.80 -15.66
CA PHE A 17 7.48 -27.85 -16.31
C PHE A 17 8.29 -29.09 -15.89
N ARG A 18 8.25 -29.50 -14.61
CA ARG A 18 8.88 -30.76 -14.16
C ARG A 18 8.28 -31.98 -14.83
N LYS A 19 6.95 -32.01 -15.06
CA LYS A 19 6.30 -33.11 -15.80
C LYS A 19 6.64 -33.12 -17.29
N ARG A 20 6.88 -31.94 -17.88
CA ARG A 20 7.13 -31.78 -19.31
C ARG A 20 8.55 -32.12 -19.74
N PHE A 21 9.53 -31.88 -18.87
CA PHE A 21 10.97 -32.12 -19.12
C PHE A 21 11.48 -33.24 -18.21
N LYS A 22 11.91 -34.36 -18.80
CA LYS A 22 12.37 -35.54 -18.03
C LYS A 22 13.73 -35.34 -17.36
N ASP A 23 14.55 -34.44 -17.89
CA ASP A 23 15.84 -34.09 -17.33
C ASP A 23 15.68 -33.00 -16.24
N GLU A 24 16.09 -33.33 -15.02
CA GLU A 24 15.90 -32.45 -13.84
C GLU A 24 16.75 -31.16 -13.92
N GLU A 25 17.93 -31.21 -14.53
CA GLU A 25 18.78 -30.02 -14.69
C GLU A 25 18.16 -29.06 -15.71
N GLN A 26 17.66 -29.60 -16.83
CA GLN A 26 16.94 -28.86 -17.86
C GLN A 26 15.66 -28.23 -17.29
N ALA A 27 14.85 -29.01 -16.57
CA ALA A 27 13.63 -28.52 -15.92
C ALA A 27 13.93 -27.38 -14.94
N SER A 28 14.96 -27.55 -14.10
CA SER A 28 15.39 -26.54 -13.13
C SER A 28 15.89 -25.26 -13.80
N ARG A 29 16.65 -25.38 -14.90
CA ARG A 29 17.13 -24.24 -15.69
C ARG A 29 15.97 -23.46 -16.33
N ILE A 30 14.97 -24.16 -16.87
CA ILE A 30 13.77 -23.54 -17.45
C ILE A 30 12.94 -22.82 -16.37
N ILE A 31 12.67 -23.48 -15.25
CA ILE A 31 11.92 -22.89 -14.13
C ILE A 31 12.65 -21.64 -13.61
N SER A 32 13.97 -21.71 -13.47
CA SER A 32 14.80 -20.56 -13.07
C SER A 32 14.68 -19.41 -14.08
N HIS A 33 14.81 -19.70 -15.39
CA HIS A 33 14.67 -18.68 -16.44
C HIS A 33 13.30 -18.00 -16.40
N ILE A 34 12.22 -18.78 -16.29
CA ILE A 34 10.86 -18.25 -16.20
C ILE A 34 10.72 -17.36 -14.97
N LYS A 35 11.23 -17.77 -13.80
CA LYS A 35 11.22 -16.95 -12.58
C LYS A 35 12.02 -15.65 -12.73
N THR A 36 13.13 -15.66 -13.47
CA THR A 36 13.91 -14.44 -13.72
C THR A 36 13.24 -13.47 -14.69
N SER A 37 12.30 -13.95 -15.53
CA SER A 37 11.54 -13.11 -16.47
C SER A 37 10.10 -12.94 -15.99
N ARG A 38 9.82 -11.80 -15.32
CA ARG A 38 8.49 -11.50 -14.76
C ARG A 38 7.36 -11.62 -15.78
N SER A 39 7.58 -11.13 -17.01
CA SER A 39 6.60 -11.24 -18.10
C SER A 39 6.25 -12.69 -18.41
N LEU A 40 7.25 -13.58 -18.54
CA LEU A 40 7.00 -15.00 -18.80
C LEU A 40 6.33 -15.68 -17.61
N HIS A 41 6.77 -15.36 -16.39
CA HIS A 41 6.21 -15.91 -15.17
C HIS A 41 4.72 -15.61 -15.00
N ILE A 42 4.30 -14.37 -15.25
CA ILE A 42 2.89 -13.96 -15.17
C ILE A 42 2.07 -14.67 -16.26
N MET A 43 2.56 -14.72 -17.50
CA MET A 43 1.83 -15.34 -18.60
C MET A 43 1.63 -16.84 -18.41
N CYS A 44 2.60 -17.54 -17.81
CA CYS A 44 2.48 -18.96 -17.46
C CYS A 44 1.40 -19.26 -16.41
N GLN A 45 0.70 -18.27 -15.86
CA GLN A 45 -0.54 -18.51 -15.13
C GLN A 45 -1.62 -19.10 -16.04
N ILE A 46 -1.63 -18.76 -17.33
CA ILE A 46 -2.58 -19.35 -18.27
C ILE A 46 -1.90 -20.57 -18.94
N PRO A 47 -2.47 -21.80 -18.84
CA PRO A 47 -1.82 -23.04 -19.25
C PRO A 47 -1.29 -23.08 -20.70
N VAL A 48 -1.95 -22.38 -21.64
CA VAL A 48 -1.50 -22.30 -23.03
C VAL A 48 -0.11 -21.66 -23.16
N PHE A 49 0.23 -20.69 -22.31
CA PHE A 49 1.57 -20.09 -22.33
C PHE A 49 2.61 -21.00 -21.72
N CYS A 50 2.25 -21.88 -20.77
CA CYS A 50 3.16 -22.93 -20.33
C CYS A 50 3.52 -23.85 -21.49
N TRP A 51 2.53 -24.23 -22.31
CA TRP A 51 2.76 -25.05 -23.51
C TRP A 51 3.60 -24.33 -24.57
N ILE A 52 3.28 -23.08 -24.91
CA ILE A 52 4.10 -22.26 -25.84
C ILE A 52 5.54 -22.15 -25.32
N THR A 53 5.70 -21.85 -24.02
CA THR A 53 7.00 -21.65 -23.40
C THR A 53 7.82 -22.94 -23.40
N ALA A 54 7.22 -24.06 -23.01
CA ALA A 54 7.89 -25.36 -23.05
C ALA A 54 8.31 -25.73 -24.48
N THR A 55 7.42 -25.56 -25.46
CA THR A 55 7.70 -25.89 -26.87
C THR A 55 8.88 -25.08 -27.42
N VAL A 56 8.97 -23.79 -27.07
CA VAL A 56 10.07 -22.92 -27.51
C VAL A 56 11.37 -23.25 -26.79
N LEU A 57 11.34 -23.41 -25.46
CA LEU A 57 12.55 -23.63 -24.68
C LEU A 57 13.15 -25.01 -24.93
N GLU A 58 12.33 -26.02 -25.26
CA GLU A 58 12.80 -27.34 -25.72
C GLU A 58 13.66 -27.22 -26.98
N ASP A 59 13.12 -26.67 -28.09
CA ASP A 59 13.86 -26.49 -29.35
C ASP A 59 15.12 -25.63 -29.17
N VAL A 60 15.04 -24.55 -28.37
CA VAL A 60 16.20 -23.67 -28.15
C VAL A 60 17.31 -24.38 -27.37
N LEU A 61 16.98 -25.22 -26.40
CA LEU A 61 17.97 -25.95 -25.60
C LEU A 61 18.57 -27.12 -26.37
N GLU A 62 17.80 -27.80 -27.21
CA GLU A 62 18.29 -28.91 -28.04
C GLU A 62 19.17 -28.44 -29.20
N THR A 63 18.87 -27.28 -29.80
CA THR A 63 19.56 -26.79 -31.01
C THR A 63 20.72 -25.83 -30.74
N ARG A 64 20.90 -25.35 -29.51
CA ARG A 64 21.96 -24.39 -29.14
C ARG A 64 22.62 -24.76 -27.82
N GLU A 65 23.68 -25.57 -27.86
CA GLU A 65 24.58 -25.73 -26.72
C GLU A 65 25.10 -24.35 -26.25
N GLY A 66 24.76 -23.96 -25.02
CA GLY A 66 25.17 -22.68 -24.43
C GLY A 66 24.43 -21.42 -24.93
N GLY A 67 23.38 -21.54 -25.74
CA GLY A 67 22.62 -20.39 -26.26
C GLY A 67 21.89 -19.58 -25.18
N GLN A 68 21.81 -18.26 -25.35
CA GLN A 68 20.97 -17.40 -24.49
C GLN A 68 19.48 -17.71 -24.74
N LEU A 69 18.74 -17.95 -23.67
CA LEU A 69 17.29 -18.16 -23.72
C LEU A 69 16.56 -16.85 -24.06
N PRO A 70 15.40 -16.90 -24.74
CA PRO A 70 14.63 -15.71 -25.07
C PRO A 70 14.27 -14.89 -23.83
N LYS A 71 14.54 -13.58 -23.87
CA LYS A 71 14.35 -12.66 -22.73
C LYS A 71 13.08 -11.83 -22.85
N THR A 72 12.65 -11.55 -24.08
CA THR A 72 11.46 -10.75 -24.38
C THR A 72 10.32 -11.62 -24.90
N LEU A 73 9.09 -11.10 -24.82
CA LEU A 73 7.93 -11.83 -25.32
C LEU A 73 7.98 -11.95 -26.84
N THR A 74 8.46 -10.92 -27.53
CA THR A 74 8.62 -10.95 -28.98
C THR A 74 9.62 -12.03 -29.41
N GLU A 75 10.76 -12.17 -28.71
CA GLU A 75 11.71 -13.26 -28.99
C GLU A 75 11.05 -14.63 -28.83
N MET A 76 10.30 -14.85 -27.73
CA MET A 76 9.56 -16.10 -27.51
C MET A 76 8.61 -16.42 -28.67
N TYR A 77 7.86 -15.43 -29.16
CA TYR A 77 6.88 -15.64 -30.23
C TYR A 77 7.53 -15.80 -31.61
N ILE A 78 8.67 -15.15 -31.86
CA ILE A 78 9.47 -15.41 -33.06
C ILE A 78 9.97 -16.85 -33.06
N HIS A 79 10.56 -17.30 -31.95
CA HIS A 79 11.01 -18.67 -31.82
C HIS A 79 9.85 -19.66 -31.95
N PHE A 80 8.70 -19.36 -31.33
CA PHE A 80 7.49 -20.18 -31.48
C PHE A 80 7.10 -20.33 -32.95
N LEU A 81 7.05 -19.23 -33.71
CA LEU A 81 6.72 -19.28 -35.13
C LEU A 81 7.74 -20.09 -35.95
N VAL A 82 9.03 -19.95 -35.63
CA VAL A 82 10.10 -20.73 -36.28
C VAL A 82 9.97 -22.22 -35.97
N VAL A 83 9.69 -22.60 -34.72
CA VAL A 83 9.46 -24.00 -34.32
C VAL A 83 8.25 -24.57 -35.07
N GLN A 84 7.14 -23.83 -35.17
CA GLN A 84 5.97 -24.27 -35.92
C GLN A 84 6.28 -24.46 -37.42
N ALA A 85 7.10 -23.58 -38.01
CA ALA A 85 7.54 -23.72 -39.40
C ALA A 85 8.42 -24.97 -39.60
N LYS A 86 9.34 -25.26 -38.68
CA LYS A 86 10.17 -26.49 -38.69
C LYS A 86 9.31 -27.74 -38.56
N VAL A 87 8.41 -27.79 -37.58
CA VAL A 87 7.52 -28.94 -37.33
C VAL A 87 6.67 -29.24 -38.56
N LYS A 88 6.12 -28.20 -39.20
CA LYS A 88 5.36 -28.35 -40.44
C LYS A 88 6.22 -28.96 -41.56
N LYS A 89 7.46 -28.50 -41.70
CA LYS A 89 8.39 -28.99 -42.73
C LYS A 89 8.77 -30.46 -42.53
N VAL A 90 9.15 -30.82 -41.31
CA VAL A 90 9.57 -32.20 -40.98
C VAL A 90 8.40 -33.17 -41.11
N LYS A 91 7.21 -32.78 -40.62
CA LYS A 91 6.03 -33.68 -40.60
C LYS A 91 5.32 -33.81 -41.94
N TYR A 92 5.29 -32.75 -42.76
CA TYR A 92 4.42 -32.71 -43.95
C TYR A 92 5.16 -32.45 -45.26
N ASP A 93 6.28 -31.72 -45.24
CA ASP A 93 7.04 -31.41 -46.45
C ASP A 93 8.20 -32.41 -46.69
N GLY A 94 8.42 -33.37 -45.80
CA GLY A 94 9.47 -34.41 -45.92
C GLY A 94 10.92 -33.91 -45.84
N GLY A 95 11.13 -32.68 -45.34
CA GLY A 95 12.45 -32.05 -45.23
C GLY A 95 13.22 -32.43 -43.95
N ALA A 96 14.54 -32.27 -43.97
CA ALA A 96 15.39 -32.50 -42.80
C ALA A 96 15.38 -31.30 -41.84
N GLU A 97 15.62 -31.53 -40.54
CA GLU A 97 15.71 -30.46 -39.53
C GLU A 97 16.80 -29.42 -39.84
N THR A 98 17.82 -29.78 -40.61
CA THR A 98 18.94 -28.93 -41.01
C THR A 98 18.62 -27.95 -42.14
N ASP A 99 17.48 -28.11 -42.83
CA ASP A 99 17.15 -27.28 -43.97
C ASP A 99 16.71 -25.85 -43.56
N PRO A 100 16.76 -24.85 -44.47
CA PRO A 100 16.19 -23.54 -44.21
C PRO A 100 14.72 -23.64 -43.79
N HIS A 101 14.39 -23.05 -42.63
CA HIS A 101 13.08 -23.15 -42.02
C HIS A 101 11.95 -22.42 -42.78
N TRP A 102 12.28 -21.60 -43.79
CA TRP A 102 11.29 -20.88 -44.62
C TRP A 102 11.25 -21.37 -46.07
N SER A 103 10.23 -22.15 -46.45
CA SER A 103 9.91 -22.42 -47.87
C SER A 103 9.13 -21.24 -48.52
N PRO A 104 9.12 -21.09 -49.87
CA PRO A 104 8.27 -20.11 -50.55
C PRO A 104 6.79 -20.20 -50.15
N GLU A 105 6.26 -21.42 -50.03
CA GLU A 105 4.87 -21.73 -49.67
C GLU A 105 4.60 -21.33 -48.21
N SER A 106 5.52 -21.69 -47.30
CA SER A 106 5.40 -21.35 -45.88
C SER A 106 5.46 -19.83 -45.67
N ARG A 107 6.30 -19.12 -46.43
CA ARG A 107 6.35 -17.64 -46.41
C ARG A 107 5.07 -17.01 -46.93
N LYS A 108 4.44 -17.61 -47.96
CA LYS A 108 3.14 -17.14 -48.46
C LYS A 108 2.06 -17.35 -47.40
N MET A 109 2.00 -18.53 -46.81
CA MET A 109 1.00 -18.86 -45.78
C MET A 109 1.11 -17.96 -44.55
N ILE A 110 2.31 -17.75 -43.98
CA ILE A 110 2.49 -16.86 -42.83
C ILE A 110 2.07 -15.42 -43.13
N LYS A 111 2.29 -14.93 -44.36
CA LYS A 111 1.81 -13.59 -44.76
C LYS A 111 0.28 -13.53 -44.80
N SER A 112 -0.36 -14.56 -45.34
CA SER A 112 -1.83 -14.66 -45.40
C SER A 112 -2.44 -14.78 -44.00
N LEU A 113 -1.89 -15.64 -43.14
CA LEU A 113 -2.31 -15.76 -41.74
C LEU A 113 -2.10 -14.45 -40.97
N GLY A 114 -1.01 -13.72 -41.21
CA GLY A 114 -0.80 -12.40 -40.62
C GLY A 114 -1.80 -11.34 -41.11
N LYS A 115 -2.17 -11.37 -42.40
CA LYS A 115 -3.22 -10.50 -42.95
C LYS A 115 -4.57 -10.78 -42.27
N LEU A 116 -4.94 -12.06 -42.21
CA LEU A 116 -6.16 -12.52 -41.53
C LEU A 116 -6.17 -12.08 -40.05
N ALA A 117 -5.06 -12.32 -39.34
CA ALA A 117 -4.93 -11.96 -37.94
C ALA A 117 -5.13 -10.46 -37.71
N PHE A 118 -4.55 -9.60 -38.56
CA PHE A 118 -4.72 -8.15 -38.48
C PHE A 118 -6.17 -7.73 -38.77
N VAL A 119 -6.79 -8.25 -39.83
CA VAL A 119 -8.17 -7.93 -40.20
C VAL A 119 -9.14 -8.32 -39.07
N GLN A 120 -9.02 -9.53 -38.55
CA GLN A 120 -9.90 -10.00 -37.47
C GLN A 120 -9.62 -9.29 -36.14
N LEU A 121 -8.36 -8.90 -35.87
CA LEU A 121 -8.03 -8.08 -34.71
C LEU A 121 -8.69 -6.69 -34.79
N GLN A 122 -8.70 -6.05 -35.96
CA GLN A 122 -9.41 -4.76 -36.14
C GLN A 122 -10.93 -4.92 -36.03
N LYS A 123 -11.50 -6.06 -36.43
CA LYS A 123 -12.93 -6.37 -36.26
C LYS A 123 -13.30 -6.75 -34.82
N GLY A 124 -12.32 -7.05 -33.96
CA GLY A 124 -12.56 -7.55 -32.60
C GLY A 124 -13.00 -9.03 -32.54
N ASN A 125 -12.73 -9.79 -33.60
CA ASN A 125 -13.17 -11.17 -33.75
C ASN A 125 -12.10 -12.16 -33.26
N LEU A 126 -12.51 -13.12 -32.42
CA LEU A 126 -11.70 -14.27 -32.00
C LEU A 126 -11.99 -15.54 -32.83
N ILE A 127 -13.20 -15.60 -33.40
CA ILE A 127 -13.69 -16.69 -34.23
C ILE A 127 -14.10 -16.10 -35.58
N PHE A 128 -13.78 -16.81 -36.65
CA PHE A 128 -14.04 -16.37 -38.02
C PHE A 128 -14.36 -17.57 -38.93
N TYR A 129 -14.88 -17.30 -40.12
CA TYR A 129 -15.49 -18.30 -41.00
C TYR A 129 -14.62 -18.60 -42.22
N GLU A 130 -15.03 -19.61 -42.99
CA GLU A 130 -14.40 -19.98 -44.25
C GLU A 130 -14.33 -18.81 -45.25
N SER A 131 -15.33 -17.92 -45.28
CA SER A 131 -15.31 -16.71 -46.09
C SER A 131 -14.20 -15.74 -45.72
N ASP A 132 -13.84 -15.64 -44.43
CA ASP A 132 -12.74 -14.78 -43.98
C ASP A 132 -11.37 -15.34 -44.40
N LEU A 133 -11.25 -16.68 -44.45
CA LEU A 133 -10.05 -17.35 -44.94
C LEU A 133 -9.83 -17.09 -46.43
N THR A 134 -10.89 -17.22 -47.23
CA THR A 134 -10.83 -16.99 -48.68
C THR A 134 -10.53 -15.53 -49.03
N GLU A 135 -11.07 -14.55 -48.28
CA GLU A 135 -10.72 -13.12 -48.42
C GLU A 135 -9.22 -12.83 -48.16
N CYS A 136 -8.55 -13.70 -47.41
CA CYS A 136 -7.14 -13.60 -47.09
C CYS A 136 -6.24 -14.50 -47.97
N ASP A 137 -6.78 -15.06 -49.04
CA ASP A 137 -6.08 -15.98 -49.96
C ASP A 137 -5.55 -17.23 -49.24
N ILE A 138 -6.31 -17.76 -48.27
CA ILE A 138 -5.97 -18.94 -47.49
C ILE A 138 -6.81 -20.13 -47.95
N ASP A 139 -6.12 -21.16 -48.46
CA ASP A 139 -6.70 -22.48 -48.66
C ASP A 139 -6.76 -23.23 -47.33
N ILE A 140 -7.96 -23.71 -46.96
CA ILE A 140 -8.25 -24.41 -45.71
C ILE A 140 -7.38 -25.66 -45.57
N THR A 141 -7.19 -26.41 -46.66
CA THR A 141 -6.40 -27.64 -46.62
C THR A 141 -4.94 -27.34 -46.29
N ALA A 142 -4.38 -26.29 -46.90
CA ALA A 142 -3.03 -25.81 -46.60
C ALA A 142 -2.91 -25.18 -45.19
N ALA A 143 -3.97 -24.53 -44.69
CA ALA A 143 -3.98 -23.91 -43.36
C ALA A 143 -4.07 -24.94 -42.23
N SER A 144 -4.77 -26.06 -42.45
CA SER A 144 -4.96 -27.13 -41.46
C SER A 144 -3.63 -27.76 -40.99
N VAL A 145 -2.57 -27.63 -41.79
CA VAL A 145 -1.21 -28.11 -41.50
C VAL A 145 -0.52 -27.26 -40.42
N TYR A 146 -1.01 -26.04 -40.15
CA TYR A 146 -0.49 -25.13 -39.13
C TYR A 146 -1.27 -25.23 -37.80
N SER A 147 -1.59 -26.45 -37.37
CA SER A 147 -2.44 -26.73 -36.19
C SER A 147 -1.93 -26.10 -34.88
N GLY A 148 -0.62 -25.88 -34.76
CA GLY A 148 -0.02 -25.20 -33.62
C GLY A 148 -0.15 -23.67 -33.62
N VAL A 149 -0.71 -23.07 -34.68
CA VAL A 149 -0.94 -21.62 -34.80
C VAL A 149 -2.43 -21.33 -34.94
N PHE A 150 -3.13 -22.19 -35.65
CA PHE A 150 -4.49 -22.02 -36.16
C PHE A 150 -5.25 -23.33 -36.02
N THR A 151 -6.51 -23.30 -35.59
CA THR A 151 -7.33 -24.51 -35.45
C THR A 151 -8.73 -24.33 -36.01
N GLN A 152 -9.28 -25.43 -36.51
CA GLN A 152 -10.70 -25.58 -36.84
C GLN A 152 -11.45 -26.04 -35.59
N ILE A 153 -12.64 -25.47 -35.37
CA ILE A 153 -13.58 -25.89 -34.32
C ILE A 153 -14.88 -26.29 -35.01
N PHE A 154 -15.44 -27.44 -34.62
CA PHE A 154 -16.78 -27.83 -35.03
C PHE A 154 -17.77 -27.20 -34.07
N LYS A 155 -18.62 -26.29 -34.56
CA LYS A 155 -19.69 -25.67 -33.79
C LYS A 155 -21.03 -26.01 -34.42
N GLU A 156 -21.87 -26.73 -33.70
CA GLU A 156 -23.29 -26.85 -34.04
C GLU A 156 -23.98 -25.56 -33.63
N GLU A 157 -24.17 -24.63 -34.56
CA GLU A 157 -25.12 -23.53 -34.34
C GLU A 157 -26.54 -24.08 -34.45
N ARG A 158 -27.52 -23.45 -33.76
CA ARG A 158 -28.92 -23.91 -33.66
C ARG A 158 -29.67 -23.80 -35.00
N GLY A 159 -29.26 -24.56 -36.01
CA GLY A 159 -29.81 -24.64 -37.36
C GLY A 159 -29.25 -25.86 -38.11
N LEU A 160 -29.92 -26.24 -39.20
CA LEU A 160 -29.70 -27.47 -39.98
C LEU A 160 -28.30 -27.61 -40.66
N TYR A 161 -27.35 -26.72 -40.39
CA TYR A 161 -26.03 -26.68 -41.02
C TYR A 161 -24.91 -26.61 -39.98
N GLN A 162 -23.90 -27.48 -40.11
CA GLN A 162 -22.65 -27.42 -39.35
C GLN A 162 -21.65 -26.52 -40.10
N ASP A 163 -21.61 -25.23 -39.75
CA ASP A 163 -20.61 -24.33 -40.31
C ASP A 163 -19.25 -24.54 -39.62
N LYS A 164 -18.20 -24.68 -40.43
CA LYS A 164 -16.83 -24.76 -39.94
C LYS A 164 -16.40 -23.38 -39.47
N VAL A 165 -16.05 -23.27 -38.19
CA VAL A 165 -15.50 -22.05 -37.62
C VAL A 165 -14.04 -22.24 -37.26
N PHE A 166 -13.29 -21.15 -37.29
CA PHE A 166 -11.85 -21.17 -37.11
C PHE A 166 -11.41 -20.13 -36.09
N CYS A 167 -10.30 -20.39 -35.42
CA CYS A 167 -9.65 -19.43 -34.55
C CYS A 167 -8.13 -19.64 -34.53
N PHE A 168 -7.39 -18.64 -34.06
CA PHE A 168 -6.01 -18.85 -33.64
C PHE A 168 -6.01 -19.63 -32.32
N ILE A 169 -4.95 -20.39 -32.05
CA ILE A 169 -4.85 -21.19 -30.81
C ILE A 169 -4.95 -20.34 -29.53
N HIS A 170 -4.61 -19.05 -29.64
CA HIS A 170 -4.78 -18.06 -28.58
C HIS A 170 -4.74 -16.63 -29.18
N LEU A 171 -5.40 -15.67 -28.53
CA LEU A 171 -5.42 -14.26 -28.95
C LEU A 171 -4.01 -13.66 -29.09
N SER A 172 -3.07 -14.04 -28.20
CA SER A 172 -1.67 -13.57 -28.30
C SER A 172 -0.97 -13.99 -29.60
N VAL A 173 -1.34 -15.14 -30.19
CA VAL A 173 -0.81 -15.59 -31.48
C VAL A 173 -1.40 -14.77 -32.62
N GLN A 174 -2.69 -14.45 -32.54
CA GLN A 174 -3.35 -13.53 -33.48
C GLN A 174 -2.69 -12.14 -33.42
N GLU A 175 -2.50 -11.57 -32.23
CA GLU A 175 -1.86 -10.25 -32.08
C GLU A 175 -0.41 -10.24 -32.56
N PHE A 176 0.36 -11.28 -32.30
CA PHE A 176 1.72 -11.42 -32.81
C PHE A 176 1.77 -11.47 -34.34
N LEU A 177 0.93 -12.30 -34.97
CA LEU A 177 0.88 -12.42 -36.42
C LEU A 177 0.38 -11.13 -37.09
N ALA A 178 -0.58 -10.44 -36.46
CA ALA A 178 -1.03 -9.12 -36.89
C ALA A 178 0.13 -8.10 -36.83
N ALA A 179 0.88 -8.05 -35.72
CA ALA A 179 2.03 -7.17 -35.57
C ALA A 179 3.12 -7.46 -36.61
N LEU A 180 3.40 -8.75 -36.85
CA LEU A 180 4.32 -9.21 -37.88
C LEU A 180 3.87 -8.75 -39.28
N HIS A 181 2.59 -8.92 -39.63
CA HIS A 181 2.03 -8.49 -40.91
C HIS A 181 2.16 -6.98 -41.11
N VAL A 182 1.80 -6.21 -40.09
CA VAL A 182 1.87 -4.74 -40.11
C VAL A 182 3.31 -4.26 -40.25
N HIS A 183 4.24 -4.83 -39.49
CA HIS A 183 5.67 -4.54 -39.59
C HIS A 183 6.22 -4.86 -41.00
N LEU A 184 5.95 -6.07 -41.51
CA LEU A 184 6.40 -6.51 -42.83
C LEU A 184 5.88 -5.62 -43.96
N THR A 185 4.62 -5.23 -43.88
CA THR A 185 3.99 -4.37 -44.89
C THR A 185 4.62 -2.99 -44.88
N PHE A 186 4.83 -2.41 -43.69
CA PHE A 186 5.47 -1.10 -43.58
C PHE A 186 6.90 -1.09 -44.13
N ILE A 187 7.71 -2.09 -43.80
CA ILE A 187 9.09 -2.18 -44.29
C ILE A 187 9.14 -2.34 -45.81
N LYS A 188 8.21 -3.10 -46.42
CA LYS A 188 8.21 -3.37 -47.87
C LYS A 188 7.63 -2.22 -48.69
N SER A 189 6.51 -1.66 -48.28
CA SER A 189 5.75 -0.71 -49.10
C SER A 189 5.63 0.70 -48.50
N ARG A 190 6.18 0.94 -47.30
CA ARG A 190 6.03 2.19 -46.53
C ARG A 190 4.56 2.59 -46.29
N LYS A 191 3.66 1.60 -46.28
CA LYS A 191 2.23 1.79 -46.01
C LYS A 191 1.98 1.58 -44.52
N ASN A 192 1.47 2.61 -43.83
CA ASN A 192 0.98 2.48 -42.46
C ASN A 192 -0.43 1.87 -42.49
N LEU A 193 -0.59 0.62 -42.05
CA LEU A 193 -1.90 -0.05 -41.99
C LEU A 193 -2.75 0.40 -40.79
N LEU A 194 -2.16 1.09 -39.81
CA LEU A 194 -2.85 1.53 -38.60
C LEU A 194 -3.58 2.86 -38.78
N GLU A 195 -3.22 3.65 -39.79
CA GLU A 195 -3.95 4.85 -40.18
C GLU A 195 -5.22 4.45 -40.94
N GLU A 196 -6.38 4.68 -40.34
CA GLU A 196 -7.66 4.60 -41.06
C GLU A 196 -7.62 5.55 -42.27
N GLN A 197 -8.37 5.20 -43.32
CA GLN A 197 -8.60 6.05 -44.48
C GLN A 197 -9.41 7.31 -44.10
N GLN A 198 -8.87 8.17 -43.24
CA GLN A 198 -9.35 9.54 -43.15
C GLN A 198 -9.11 10.21 -44.51
N ARG A 199 -10.11 10.98 -44.96
CA ARG A 199 -10.13 11.73 -46.22
C ARG A 199 -9.06 12.85 -46.22
N THR A 200 -7.79 12.48 -46.18
CA THR A 200 -6.69 13.40 -46.50
C THR A 200 -6.53 13.46 -48.02
N SER A 201 -6.52 14.68 -48.56
CA SER A 201 -6.32 15.01 -49.98
C SER A 201 -5.21 14.15 -50.61
N MET A 202 -5.43 13.58 -51.80
CA MET A 202 -4.45 12.74 -52.52
C MET A 202 -3.07 13.40 -52.62
N LEU A 203 -2.99 14.73 -52.68
CA LEU A 203 -1.73 15.47 -52.71
C LEU A 203 -0.89 15.30 -51.43
N SER A 204 -1.52 15.24 -50.26
CA SER A 204 -0.80 15.08 -48.98
C SER A 204 -0.14 13.70 -48.83
N LYS A 205 -0.73 12.66 -49.45
CA LYS A 205 -0.21 11.27 -49.45
C LYS A 205 0.99 11.08 -50.37
N LEU A 206 1.12 11.91 -51.42
CA LEU A 206 2.25 11.84 -52.34
C LEU A 206 3.51 12.56 -51.82
N ILE A 207 3.34 13.58 -50.97
CA ILE A 207 4.42 14.50 -50.58
C ILE A 207 5.13 14.06 -49.28
N ASN A 208 4.45 13.34 -48.37
CA ASN A 208 5.04 12.82 -47.13
C ASN A 208 4.86 11.30 -46.98
N LYS A 209 5.85 10.50 -47.43
CA LYS A 209 5.89 9.08 -47.04
C LYS A 209 6.19 8.97 -45.54
N PRO A 210 5.39 8.23 -44.75
CA PRO A 210 5.64 8.08 -43.32
C PRO A 210 6.99 7.39 -43.11
N ASN A 211 7.80 7.97 -42.21
CA ASN A 211 9.06 7.37 -41.81
C ASN A 211 8.83 6.37 -40.66
N LEU A 212 9.83 5.56 -40.31
CA LEU A 212 9.68 4.51 -39.30
C LEU A 212 9.38 5.09 -37.90
N GLN A 213 9.87 6.28 -37.61
CA GLN A 213 9.60 7.00 -36.36
C GLN A 213 8.11 7.38 -36.26
N SER A 214 7.54 8.05 -37.28
CA SER A 214 6.14 8.46 -37.29
C SER A 214 5.20 7.26 -37.24
N PHE A 215 5.60 6.13 -37.84
CA PHE A 215 4.87 4.87 -37.77
C PHE A 215 4.78 4.29 -36.35
N HIS A 216 5.92 4.18 -35.64
CA HIS A 216 5.90 3.70 -34.25
C HIS A 216 5.11 4.64 -33.34
N GLN A 217 5.25 5.96 -33.51
CA GLN A 217 4.49 6.94 -32.74
C GLN A 217 2.98 6.80 -32.98
N SER A 218 2.57 6.60 -34.23
CA SER A 218 1.17 6.34 -34.59
C SER A 218 0.64 5.07 -33.91
N ALA A 219 1.43 3.98 -33.90
CA ALA A 219 1.06 2.75 -33.20
C ALA A 219 0.91 2.93 -31.68
N VAL A 220 1.86 3.62 -31.03
CA VAL A 220 1.80 3.95 -29.60
C VAL A 220 0.53 4.76 -29.29
N ASN A 221 0.22 5.77 -30.10
CA ASN A 221 -0.99 6.58 -29.90
C ASN A 221 -2.28 5.76 -30.09
N LYS A 222 -2.33 4.89 -31.10
CA LYS A 222 -3.52 4.05 -31.35
C LYS A 222 -3.76 3.07 -30.21
N ALA A 223 -2.71 2.48 -29.64
CA ALA A 223 -2.83 1.64 -28.46
C ALA A 223 -3.29 2.45 -27.23
N LEU A 224 -2.73 3.64 -27.00
CA LEU A 224 -3.16 4.51 -25.89
C LEU A 224 -4.60 5.04 -26.03
N GLN A 225 -5.12 5.15 -27.26
CA GLN A 225 -6.52 5.51 -27.53
C GLN A 225 -7.49 4.35 -27.28
N SER A 226 -7.01 3.11 -27.25
CA SER A 226 -7.82 1.94 -26.93
C SER A 226 -8.36 2.01 -25.49
N SER A 227 -9.67 1.83 -25.34
CA SER A 227 -10.34 1.86 -24.03
C SER A 227 -10.17 0.56 -23.24
N ASN A 228 -10.05 -0.57 -23.93
CA ASN A 228 -9.97 -1.91 -23.35
C ASN A 228 -8.58 -2.56 -23.48
N GLY A 229 -7.59 -1.84 -23.98
CA GLY A 229 -6.21 -2.35 -24.14
C GLY A 229 -6.04 -3.43 -25.20
N HIS A 230 -7.00 -3.66 -26.10
CA HIS A 230 -6.93 -4.74 -27.12
C HIS A 230 -5.77 -4.64 -28.13
N LEU A 231 -4.99 -3.56 -28.10
CA LEU A 231 -3.79 -3.37 -28.94
C LEU A 231 -2.49 -3.38 -28.12
N ASP A 232 -2.57 -3.62 -26.81
CA ASP A 232 -1.43 -3.52 -25.91
C ASP A 232 -0.38 -4.58 -26.23
N LEU A 233 -0.80 -5.84 -26.38
CA LEU A 233 0.09 -6.93 -26.71
C LEU A 233 0.55 -6.87 -28.18
N PHE A 234 -0.35 -6.49 -29.11
CA PHE A 234 0.03 -6.12 -30.48
C PHE A 234 1.16 -5.08 -30.53
N LEU A 235 1.07 -3.99 -29.74
CA LEU A 235 2.06 -2.92 -29.71
C LEU A 235 3.42 -3.43 -29.21
N ARG A 236 3.41 -4.24 -28.13
CA ARG A 236 4.63 -4.87 -27.60
C ARG A 236 5.36 -5.65 -28.69
N PHE A 237 4.64 -6.51 -29.42
CA PHE A 237 5.21 -7.29 -30.52
C PHE A 237 5.70 -6.40 -31.66
N LEU A 238 4.93 -5.40 -32.06
CA LEU A 238 5.31 -4.51 -33.16
C LEU A 238 6.62 -3.77 -32.87
N LEU A 239 6.79 -3.29 -31.64
CA LEU A 239 8.00 -2.60 -31.20
C LEU A 239 9.16 -3.58 -31.01
N GLY A 240 8.94 -4.78 -30.45
CA GLY A 240 9.97 -5.81 -30.38
C GLY A 240 10.48 -6.23 -31.76
N LEU A 241 9.60 -6.32 -32.78
CA LEU A 241 9.97 -6.66 -34.17
C LEU A 241 10.83 -5.56 -34.84
N SER A 242 10.84 -4.34 -34.29
CA SER A 242 11.70 -3.27 -34.80
C SER A 242 13.18 -3.42 -34.44
N LEU A 243 13.51 -4.29 -33.48
CA LEU A 243 14.90 -4.58 -33.10
C LEU A 243 15.59 -5.45 -34.15
N GLN A 244 16.82 -5.06 -34.51
CA GLN A 244 17.62 -5.79 -35.49
C GLN A 244 17.93 -7.23 -35.05
N THR A 245 18.14 -7.46 -33.74
CA THR A 245 18.33 -8.79 -33.16
C THR A 245 17.14 -9.71 -33.46
N ASN A 246 15.92 -9.20 -33.28
CA ASN A 246 14.68 -9.94 -33.55
C ASN A 246 14.45 -10.16 -35.05
N GLN A 247 14.77 -9.18 -35.88
CA GLN A 247 14.71 -9.33 -37.34
C GLN A 247 15.69 -10.39 -37.85
N SER A 248 16.85 -10.55 -37.20
CA SER A 248 17.83 -11.57 -37.55
C SER A 248 17.32 -13.00 -37.32
N LEU A 249 16.45 -13.19 -36.32
CA LEU A 249 15.80 -14.48 -36.05
C LEU A 249 14.76 -14.85 -37.11
N LEU A 250 14.20 -13.87 -37.82
CA LEU A 250 13.24 -14.03 -38.92
C LEU A 250 13.90 -14.03 -40.31
N ARG A 251 15.22 -14.27 -40.38
CA ARG A 251 15.98 -14.29 -41.63
C ARG A 251 15.37 -15.31 -42.60
N GLY A 252 14.99 -14.83 -43.79
CA GLY A 252 14.31 -15.63 -44.82
C GLY A 252 12.85 -15.22 -45.03
N LEU A 253 12.15 -14.76 -43.99
CA LEU A 253 10.85 -14.09 -44.07
C LEU A 253 11.00 -12.57 -44.28
N LEU A 254 12.06 -12.00 -43.69
CA LEU A 254 12.53 -10.62 -43.82
C LEU A 254 13.85 -10.57 -44.60
N THR A 255 13.98 -9.63 -45.54
CA THR A 255 15.26 -9.17 -46.04
C THR A 255 15.86 -8.21 -45.02
N GLN A 256 17.14 -8.36 -44.66
CA GLN A 256 17.80 -7.45 -43.73
C GLN A 256 17.64 -6.02 -44.24
N THR A 257 16.87 -5.24 -43.51
CA THR A 257 16.73 -3.81 -43.76
C THR A 257 17.37 -3.09 -42.59
N GLY A 258 18.07 -1.99 -42.87
CA GLY A 258 18.73 -1.18 -41.85
C GLY A 258 17.70 -0.49 -40.97
N SER A 259 17.12 -1.21 -40.01
CA SER A 259 16.51 -0.61 -38.83
C SER A 259 17.64 0.10 -38.10
N SER A 260 17.64 1.44 -38.12
CA SER A 260 18.71 2.19 -37.46
C SER A 260 18.47 2.19 -35.96
N SER A 261 19.50 1.85 -35.17
CA SER A 261 19.49 1.97 -33.70
C SER A 261 18.97 3.34 -33.23
N LYS A 262 19.17 4.38 -34.05
CA LYS A 262 18.69 5.74 -33.83
C LYS A 262 17.15 5.83 -33.76
N THR A 263 16.42 5.15 -34.67
CA THR A 263 14.95 5.19 -34.68
C THR A 263 14.33 4.53 -33.44
N ASN A 264 14.94 3.45 -32.95
CA ASN A 264 14.48 2.79 -31.73
C ASN A 264 14.72 3.67 -30.51
N GLN A 265 15.86 4.37 -30.44
CA GLN A 265 16.12 5.37 -29.40
C GLN A 265 15.10 6.52 -29.44
N GLU A 266 14.75 7.03 -30.62
CA GLU A 266 13.71 8.06 -30.76
C GLU A 266 12.33 7.55 -30.30
N THR A 267 12.02 6.28 -30.58
CA THR A 267 10.78 5.63 -30.12
C THR A 267 10.76 5.48 -28.59
N VAL A 268 11.88 5.07 -27.99
CA VAL A 268 12.06 5.01 -26.53
C VAL A 268 11.84 6.39 -25.89
N GLN A 269 12.44 7.45 -26.45
CA GLN A 269 12.25 8.81 -25.95
C GLN A 269 10.79 9.27 -26.07
N TYR A 270 10.11 8.89 -27.16
CA TYR A 270 8.68 9.16 -27.32
C TYR A 270 7.83 8.46 -26.26
N ILE A 271 8.11 7.18 -25.97
CA ILE A 271 7.41 6.43 -24.92
C ILE A 271 7.66 7.07 -23.54
N LYS A 272 8.91 7.46 -23.23
CA LYS A 272 9.24 8.18 -21.97
C LYS A 272 8.52 9.53 -21.86
N LYS A 273 8.36 10.24 -22.97
CA LYS A 273 7.52 11.45 -23.04
C LYS A 273 6.06 11.12 -22.76
N LYS A 274 5.50 10.05 -23.33
CA LYS A 274 4.13 9.60 -23.06
C LYS A 274 3.91 9.19 -21.61
N LEU A 275 4.87 8.50 -21.00
CA LEU A 275 4.88 8.18 -19.56
C LEU A 275 4.93 9.42 -18.65
N SER A 276 5.32 10.58 -19.20
CA SER A 276 5.29 11.85 -18.47
C SER A 276 3.91 12.54 -18.53
N GLU A 277 2.99 12.02 -19.34
CA GLU A 277 1.59 12.46 -19.40
C GLU A 277 0.77 11.73 -18.32
N ASN A 278 -0.39 12.28 -17.90
CA ASN A 278 -1.26 11.66 -16.89
C ASN A 278 -2.03 10.44 -17.47
N LEU A 279 -1.31 9.33 -17.69
CA LEU A 279 -1.86 8.06 -18.15
C LEU A 279 -2.43 7.24 -16.99
N SER A 280 -3.37 6.32 -17.30
CA SER A 280 -3.81 5.32 -16.32
C SER A 280 -2.67 4.33 -16.01
N ALA A 281 -2.74 3.67 -14.85
CA ALA A 281 -1.72 2.73 -14.43
C ALA A 281 -1.54 1.59 -15.43
N GLU A 282 -2.64 1.06 -15.96
CA GLU A 282 -2.65 -0.03 -16.94
C GLU A 282 -1.92 0.37 -18.23
N LYS A 283 -2.19 1.58 -18.73
CA LYS A 283 -1.52 2.13 -19.92
C LYS A 283 -0.03 2.36 -19.67
N SER A 284 0.32 2.92 -18.50
CA SER A 284 1.72 3.10 -18.11
C SER A 284 2.46 1.76 -18.02
N ILE A 285 1.86 0.75 -17.38
CA ILE A 285 2.41 -0.62 -17.30
C ILE A 285 2.64 -1.19 -18.69
N ASN A 286 1.67 -1.04 -19.60
CA ASN A 286 1.83 -1.48 -20.98
C ASN A 286 3.02 -0.80 -21.69
N LEU A 287 3.20 0.51 -21.51
CA LEU A 287 4.35 1.24 -22.05
C LEU A 287 5.69 0.79 -21.46
N PHE A 288 5.75 0.42 -20.17
CA PHE A 288 6.95 -0.18 -19.58
C PHE A 288 7.24 -1.57 -20.18
N HIS A 289 6.23 -2.38 -20.45
CA HIS A 289 6.42 -3.62 -21.21
C HIS A 289 6.95 -3.33 -22.62
N CYS A 290 6.47 -2.29 -23.31
CA CYS A 290 7.00 -1.87 -24.60
C CYS A 290 8.49 -1.44 -24.51
N LEU A 291 8.87 -0.70 -23.46
CA LEU A 291 10.28 -0.35 -23.21
C LEU A 291 11.14 -1.60 -22.99
N ASN A 292 10.63 -2.60 -22.25
CA ASN A 292 11.30 -3.88 -22.07
C ASN A 292 11.48 -4.64 -23.40
N GLU A 293 10.48 -4.64 -24.29
CA GLU A 293 10.60 -5.23 -25.63
C GLU A 293 11.61 -4.49 -26.52
N LEU A 294 11.87 -3.20 -26.25
CA LEU A 294 12.90 -2.38 -26.89
C LEU A 294 14.27 -2.48 -26.18
N ASN A 295 14.41 -3.34 -25.18
CA ASN A 295 15.60 -3.49 -24.32
C ASN A 295 16.00 -2.21 -23.55
N ASP A 296 15.06 -1.29 -23.28
CA ASP A 296 15.29 -0.11 -22.43
C ASP A 296 14.73 -0.36 -21.02
N ARG A 297 15.63 -0.47 -20.04
CA ARG A 297 15.28 -0.60 -18.61
C ARG A 297 15.73 0.61 -17.79
N SER A 298 16.20 1.66 -18.44
CA SER A 298 16.95 2.73 -17.78
C SER A 298 16.16 3.42 -16.68
N LEU A 299 14.85 3.63 -16.89
CA LEU A 299 14.00 4.32 -15.93
C LEU A 299 13.70 3.45 -14.70
N VAL A 300 13.50 2.15 -14.92
CA VAL A 300 13.32 1.16 -13.84
C VAL A 300 14.60 1.02 -13.03
N GLU A 301 15.76 0.90 -13.70
CA GLU A 301 17.07 0.79 -13.04
C GLU A 301 17.40 2.04 -12.22
N GLN A 302 17.09 3.25 -12.73
CA GLN A 302 17.26 4.51 -11.98
C GLN A 302 16.46 4.52 -10.68
N ILE A 303 15.20 4.08 -10.71
CA ILE A 303 14.35 4.02 -9.51
C ILE A 303 14.83 2.92 -8.57
N GLN A 304 15.16 1.73 -9.08
CA GLN A 304 15.68 0.64 -8.26
C GLN A 304 17.01 1.02 -7.57
N GLN A 305 17.90 1.74 -8.25
CA GLN A 305 19.13 2.25 -7.65
C GLN A 305 18.84 3.28 -6.55
N SER A 306 17.87 4.17 -6.79
CA SER A 306 17.44 5.16 -5.80
C SER A 306 16.84 4.51 -4.55
N LEU A 307 15.98 3.49 -4.74
CA LEU A 307 15.41 2.69 -3.65
C LEU A 307 16.49 1.95 -2.84
N ARG A 308 17.46 1.32 -3.52
CA ARG A 308 18.60 0.63 -2.84
C ARG A 308 19.47 1.58 -2.02
N SER A 309 19.57 2.84 -2.45
CA SER A 309 20.34 3.86 -1.72
C SER A 309 19.62 4.47 -0.51
N GLY A 310 18.35 4.12 -0.29
CA GLY A 310 17.52 4.65 0.80
C GLY A 310 17.19 6.14 0.68
N ARG A 311 17.47 6.77 -0.48
CA ARG A 311 17.34 8.22 -0.73
C ARG A 311 16.33 8.54 -1.83
N LEU A 312 15.16 7.90 -1.81
CA LEU A 312 14.09 8.30 -2.74
C LEU A 312 13.50 9.65 -2.26
N SER A 313 14.08 10.77 -2.71
CA SER A 313 13.47 12.09 -2.55
C SER A 313 12.33 12.21 -3.55
N THR A 314 11.14 11.80 -3.15
CA THR A 314 9.94 11.71 -3.99
C THR A 314 9.47 13.03 -4.56
N ASP A 315 9.80 14.13 -3.89
CA ASP A 315 9.41 15.49 -4.27
C ASP A 315 10.13 15.97 -5.55
N LYS A 316 11.07 15.16 -6.06
CA LYS A 316 11.84 15.39 -7.29
C LYS A 316 11.56 14.39 -8.40
N LEU A 317 10.68 13.40 -8.18
CA LEU A 317 10.39 12.40 -9.22
C LEU A 317 9.53 13.01 -10.32
N SER A 318 9.97 12.84 -11.56
CA SER A 318 9.16 13.18 -12.74
C SER A 318 7.93 12.25 -12.85
N PRO A 319 6.87 12.62 -13.59
CA PRO A 319 5.71 11.74 -13.75
C PRO A 319 6.04 10.37 -14.37
N ALA A 320 7.04 10.30 -15.26
CA ALA A 320 7.53 9.03 -15.79
C ALA A 320 8.23 8.20 -14.71
N GLN A 321 9.01 8.82 -13.82
CA GLN A 321 9.64 8.15 -12.68
C GLN A 321 8.62 7.63 -11.66
N TRP A 322 7.55 8.38 -11.39
CA TRP A 322 6.41 7.89 -10.61
C TRP A 322 5.75 6.67 -11.27
N SER A 323 5.53 6.73 -12.57
CA SER A 323 4.98 5.59 -13.33
C SER A 323 5.91 4.37 -13.26
N ALA A 324 7.24 4.58 -13.26
CA ALA A 324 8.21 3.50 -13.10
C ALA A 324 8.16 2.90 -11.70
N LEU A 325 8.00 3.72 -10.66
CA LEU A 325 7.81 3.24 -9.29
C LEU A 325 6.53 2.40 -9.18
N VAL A 326 5.40 2.88 -9.72
CA VAL A 326 4.14 2.10 -9.77
C VAL A 326 4.35 0.77 -10.50
N PHE A 327 5.01 0.78 -11.66
CA PHE A 327 5.33 -0.43 -12.41
C PHE A 327 6.17 -1.41 -11.59
N ILE A 328 7.22 -0.94 -10.90
CA ILE A 328 8.08 -1.77 -10.05
C ILE A 328 7.26 -2.42 -8.92
N LEU A 329 6.44 -1.62 -8.22
CA LEU A 329 5.68 -2.09 -7.07
C LEU A 329 4.58 -3.08 -7.45
N LEU A 330 3.82 -2.80 -8.52
CA LEU A 330 2.80 -3.71 -9.03
C LEU A 330 3.39 -4.97 -9.69
N SER A 331 4.65 -4.90 -10.16
CA SER A 331 5.34 -6.05 -10.73
C SER A 331 6.08 -6.89 -9.69
N SER A 332 6.25 -6.42 -8.44
CA SER A 332 6.90 -7.21 -7.38
C SER A 332 5.93 -8.26 -6.83
N GLU A 333 6.38 -9.51 -6.78
CA GLU A 333 5.59 -10.64 -6.27
C GLU A 333 5.52 -10.67 -4.74
N LYS A 334 6.49 -10.04 -4.06
CA LYS A 334 6.69 -10.15 -2.61
C LYS A 334 6.05 -9.03 -1.77
N ASP A 335 5.58 -7.94 -2.37
CA ASP A 335 5.42 -6.65 -1.65
C ASP A 335 4.03 -6.00 -1.73
N LEU A 336 3.00 -6.66 -2.28
CA LEU A 336 1.64 -6.08 -2.32
C LEU A 336 0.78 -6.43 -1.10
N ASP A 337 1.26 -7.23 -0.15
CA ASP A 337 0.46 -7.50 1.05
C ASP A 337 0.32 -6.26 1.93
N VAL A 338 1.43 -5.55 2.18
CA VAL A 338 1.46 -4.34 3.00
C VAL A 338 2.16 -3.19 2.27
N PHE A 339 1.38 -2.23 1.83
CA PHE A 339 1.87 -0.96 1.27
C PHE A 339 1.99 0.10 2.36
N ASP A 340 3.21 0.53 2.63
CA ASP A 340 3.52 1.61 3.56
C ASP A 340 3.98 2.84 2.79
N LEU A 341 3.15 3.88 2.81
CA LEU A 341 3.40 5.11 2.08
C LEU A 341 4.64 5.85 2.61
N GLN A 342 4.94 5.76 3.91
CA GLN A 342 6.08 6.46 4.52
C GLN A 342 7.44 5.93 4.04
N LYS A 343 7.51 4.68 3.54
CA LYS A 343 8.70 4.11 2.90
C LYS A 343 9.10 4.84 1.62
N TYR A 344 8.12 5.44 0.94
CA TYR A 344 8.33 6.21 -0.27
C TYR A 344 8.28 7.70 0.03
N SER A 345 7.16 8.19 0.54
CA SER A 345 6.94 9.59 0.89
C SER A 345 5.68 9.78 1.73
N ALA A 346 5.83 10.44 2.87
CA ALA A 346 4.70 10.85 3.71
C ALA A 346 4.05 12.13 3.15
N SER A 347 3.44 12.05 1.96
CA SER A 347 2.77 13.18 1.32
C SER A 347 1.52 12.80 0.54
N GLU A 348 0.56 13.73 0.48
CA GLU A 348 -0.65 13.58 -0.32
C GLU A 348 -0.34 13.39 -1.83
N GLU A 349 0.63 14.10 -2.40
CA GLU A 349 0.95 13.95 -3.82
C GLU A 349 1.50 12.56 -4.13
N ALA A 350 2.31 11.98 -3.24
CA ALA A 350 2.78 10.61 -3.37
C ALA A 350 1.62 9.60 -3.28
N LEU A 351 0.68 9.80 -2.35
CA LEU A 351 -0.53 8.96 -2.28
C LEU A 351 -1.27 8.97 -3.62
N LEU A 352 -1.51 10.15 -4.19
CA LEU A 352 -2.25 10.28 -5.46
C LEU A 352 -1.55 9.57 -6.62
N ARG A 353 -0.21 9.62 -6.67
CA ARG A 353 0.59 8.90 -7.68
C ARG A 353 0.63 7.39 -7.45
N LEU A 354 0.48 6.95 -6.19
CA LEU A 354 0.56 5.54 -5.78
C LEU A 354 -0.79 4.88 -5.48
N LEU A 355 -1.93 5.54 -5.76
CA LEU A 355 -3.26 4.93 -5.65
C LEU A 355 -3.39 3.57 -6.34
N PRO A 356 -2.77 3.31 -7.52
CA PRO A 356 -2.82 1.99 -8.13
C PRO A 356 -2.22 0.90 -7.24
N VAL A 357 -1.17 1.23 -6.49
CA VAL A 357 -0.53 0.31 -5.53
C VAL A 357 -1.41 0.11 -4.31
N VAL A 358 -2.00 1.18 -3.77
CA VAL A 358 -2.98 1.09 -2.66
C VAL A 358 -4.14 0.17 -3.03
N LYS A 359 -4.69 0.33 -4.24
CA LYS A 359 -5.79 -0.49 -4.76
C LYS A 359 -5.42 -1.96 -4.89
N ALA A 360 -4.19 -2.26 -5.31
CA ALA A 360 -3.70 -3.62 -5.47
C ALA A 360 -3.27 -4.28 -4.14
N SER A 361 -3.13 -3.51 -3.06
CA SER A 361 -2.59 -4.00 -1.80
C SER A 361 -3.66 -4.53 -0.86
N ASN A 362 -3.34 -5.50 -0.01
CA ASN A 362 -4.26 -5.98 1.03
C ASN A 362 -4.32 -5.01 2.22
N LYS A 363 -3.20 -4.38 2.57
CA LYS A 363 -3.08 -3.44 3.67
C LYS A 363 -2.37 -2.16 3.22
N ALA A 364 -2.96 -1.02 3.53
CA ALA A 364 -2.38 0.31 3.28
C ALA A 364 -2.12 1.03 4.61
N LEU A 365 -0.86 1.30 4.89
CA LEU A 365 -0.39 2.10 6.02
C LEU A 365 -0.15 3.53 5.52
N LEU A 366 -1.12 4.40 5.78
CA LEU A 366 -1.13 5.80 5.37
C LEU A 366 -1.07 6.75 6.58
N SER A 367 -0.68 6.23 7.74
CA SER A 367 -0.62 7.01 8.96
C SER A 367 0.45 8.10 8.87
N GLY A 368 0.17 9.31 9.37
CA GLY A 368 1.16 10.39 9.45
C GLY A 368 1.68 10.86 8.09
N CYS A 369 0.85 10.81 7.04
CA CYS A 369 1.24 11.10 5.66
C CYS A 369 0.78 12.49 5.17
N ASN A 370 0.39 13.37 6.09
CA ASN A 370 -0.14 14.71 5.81
C ASN A 370 -1.29 14.68 4.80
N LEU A 371 -2.21 13.74 4.99
CA LEU A 371 -3.38 13.55 4.13
C LEU A 371 -4.50 14.51 4.53
N SER A 372 -5.25 14.94 3.53
CA SER A 372 -6.37 15.88 3.69
C SER A 372 -7.68 15.29 3.11
N GLU A 373 -8.75 16.10 3.09
CA GLU A 373 -9.99 15.76 2.40
C GLU A 373 -9.79 15.33 0.93
N ARG A 374 -8.83 15.93 0.21
CA ARG A 374 -8.50 15.56 -1.18
C ARG A 374 -8.01 14.11 -1.28
N SER A 375 -7.23 13.67 -0.30
CA SER A 375 -6.81 12.26 -0.17
C SER A 375 -8.00 11.34 0.06
N CYS A 376 -8.98 11.75 0.87
CA CYS A 376 -10.20 10.97 1.09
C CYS A 376 -11.04 10.80 -0.19
N VAL A 377 -11.13 11.81 -1.06
CA VAL A 377 -11.79 11.68 -2.38
C VAL A 377 -11.11 10.59 -3.20
N ALA A 378 -9.79 10.62 -3.27
CA ALA A 378 -9.00 9.66 -4.03
C ALA A 378 -9.14 8.23 -3.47
N LEU A 379 -9.05 8.07 -2.14
CA LEU A 379 -9.23 6.78 -1.49
C LEU A 379 -10.65 6.25 -1.64
N SER A 380 -11.66 7.11 -1.63
CA SER A 380 -13.05 6.71 -1.91
C SER A 380 -13.20 6.04 -3.28
N SER A 381 -12.45 6.51 -4.29
CA SER A 381 -12.43 5.86 -5.61
C SER A 381 -11.81 4.46 -5.57
N VAL A 382 -10.82 4.23 -4.70
CA VAL A 382 -10.21 2.92 -4.48
C VAL A 382 -11.19 1.99 -3.77
N LEU A 383 -11.82 2.46 -2.69
CA LEU A 383 -12.80 1.69 -1.90
C LEU A 383 -14.03 1.28 -2.71
N ASN A 384 -14.45 2.10 -3.67
CA ASN A 384 -15.57 1.81 -4.56
C ASN A 384 -15.21 0.88 -5.74
N SER A 385 -13.93 0.54 -5.92
CA SER A 385 -13.48 -0.21 -7.08
C SER A 385 -13.64 -1.72 -6.90
N GLN A 386 -14.28 -2.39 -7.87
CA GLN A 386 -14.45 -3.85 -7.89
C GLN A 386 -13.13 -4.63 -7.87
N SER A 387 -12.05 -4.02 -8.37
CA SER A 387 -10.71 -4.62 -8.38
C SER A 387 -9.83 -4.20 -7.21
N SER A 388 -10.40 -3.59 -6.17
CA SER A 388 -9.67 -3.30 -4.93
C SER A 388 -9.48 -4.58 -4.12
N SER A 389 -8.24 -4.83 -3.69
CA SER A 389 -7.91 -5.93 -2.77
C SER A 389 -7.80 -5.45 -1.32
N LEU A 390 -8.07 -4.17 -1.06
CA LEU A 390 -7.79 -3.53 0.22
C LEU A 390 -8.71 -4.03 1.35
N LYS A 391 -8.09 -4.66 2.36
CA LYS A 391 -8.71 -5.20 3.57
C LYS A 391 -8.41 -4.38 4.81
N GLU A 392 -7.23 -3.78 4.92
CA GLU A 392 -6.87 -2.91 6.03
C GLU A 392 -6.46 -1.52 5.54
N LEU A 393 -7.09 -0.49 6.08
CA LEU A 393 -6.76 0.91 5.81
C LEU A 393 -6.44 1.62 7.11
N ASP A 394 -5.19 2.03 7.28
CA ASP A 394 -4.75 2.84 8.41
C ASP A 394 -4.50 4.28 7.95
N LEU A 395 -5.37 5.19 8.38
CA LEU A 395 -5.34 6.62 8.07
C LEU A 395 -4.95 7.48 9.27
N SER A 396 -4.41 6.86 10.31
CA SER A 396 -4.21 7.53 11.60
C SER A 396 -3.24 8.71 11.52
N ASN A 397 -3.31 9.71 12.40
CA ASN A 397 -2.43 10.89 12.42
C ASN A 397 -2.49 11.72 11.11
N ASN A 398 -3.68 11.95 10.56
CA ASN A 398 -3.90 12.83 9.40
C ASN A 398 -5.07 13.79 9.69
N ASP A 399 -4.99 15.05 9.28
CA ASP A 399 -6.05 16.06 9.52
C ASP A 399 -7.24 15.88 8.56
N LEU A 400 -7.94 14.75 8.68
CA LEU A 400 -9.07 14.40 7.80
C LEU A 400 -10.35 15.15 8.18
N ARG A 401 -10.57 15.36 9.49
CA ARG A 401 -11.77 15.95 10.08
C ARG A 401 -13.06 15.21 9.67
N ASP A 402 -14.20 15.75 10.09
CA ASP A 402 -15.50 15.16 9.76
C ASP A 402 -15.80 15.15 8.26
N SER A 403 -15.28 16.12 7.47
CA SER A 403 -15.48 16.16 6.02
C SER A 403 -14.76 15.01 5.31
N GLY A 404 -13.53 14.67 5.72
CA GLY A 404 -12.81 13.51 5.22
C GLY A 404 -13.54 12.20 5.53
N VAL A 405 -14.05 12.05 6.76
CA VAL A 405 -14.82 10.85 7.16
C VAL A 405 -16.14 10.76 6.40
N LYS A 406 -16.82 11.87 6.12
CA LYS A 406 -18.03 11.89 5.28
C LYS A 406 -17.80 11.25 3.92
N LEU A 407 -16.69 11.61 3.25
CA LEU A 407 -16.33 11.07 1.94
C LEU A 407 -16.04 9.57 2.00
N LEU A 408 -15.22 9.15 2.98
CA LEU A 408 -14.90 7.73 3.17
C LEU A 408 -16.16 6.92 3.50
N SER A 409 -17.05 7.46 4.35
CA SER A 409 -18.32 6.83 4.74
C SER A 409 -19.23 6.59 3.53
N ALA A 410 -19.27 7.52 2.57
CA ALA A 410 -20.01 7.31 1.32
C ALA A 410 -19.45 6.12 0.52
N ALA A 411 -18.14 5.90 0.55
CA ALA A 411 -17.53 4.74 -0.12
C ALA A 411 -17.73 3.42 0.64
N LEU A 412 -17.78 3.45 1.97
CA LEU A 412 -18.10 2.26 2.80
C LEU A 412 -19.51 1.70 2.52
N GLN A 413 -20.44 2.53 2.03
CA GLN A 413 -21.78 2.08 1.61
C GLN A 413 -21.75 1.19 0.36
N SER A 414 -20.67 1.24 -0.42
CA SER A 414 -20.57 0.46 -1.66
C SER A 414 -20.45 -1.04 -1.39
N PRO A 415 -21.20 -1.90 -2.11
CA PRO A 415 -21.07 -3.36 -1.99
C PRO A 415 -19.70 -3.87 -2.46
N HIS A 416 -18.89 -3.02 -3.11
CA HIS A 416 -17.54 -3.33 -3.54
C HIS A 416 -16.48 -3.01 -2.49
N CYS A 417 -16.85 -2.32 -1.40
CA CYS A 417 -15.92 -2.08 -0.31
C CYS A 417 -15.67 -3.39 0.45
N THR A 418 -14.41 -3.77 0.55
CA THR A 418 -13.98 -5.03 1.20
C THR A 418 -13.14 -4.79 2.45
N VAL A 419 -13.04 -3.55 2.92
CA VAL A 419 -12.23 -3.16 4.09
C VAL A 419 -12.81 -3.74 5.36
N GLU A 420 -11.98 -4.51 6.06
CA GLU A 420 -12.28 -5.19 7.32
C GLU A 420 -11.68 -4.48 8.53
N THR A 421 -10.61 -3.71 8.35
CA THR A 421 -10.01 -2.88 9.40
C THR A 421 -9.88 -1.45 8.94
N LEU A 422 -10.48 -0.52 9.68
CA LEU A 422 -10.35 0.91 9.47
C LEU A 422 -9.81 1.56 10.74
N ARG A 423 -8.64 2.20 10.62
CA ARG A 423 -8.02 2.97 11.71
C ARG A 423 -8.05 4.45 11.36
N LEU A 424 -8.71 5.25 12.20
CA LEU A 424 -8.85 6.71 12.05
C LEU A 424 -8.37 7.42 13.33
N LYS A 425 -7.25 6.94 13.88
CA LYS A 425 -6.68 7.52 15.09
C LYS A 425 -6.10 8.91 14.80
N ASP A 426 -6.17 9.88 15.71
CA ASP A 426 -5.64 11.24 15.61
C ASP A 426 -6.04 11.92 14.28
N CYS A 427 -7.33 11.83 13.94
CA CYS A 427 -7.87 12.38 12.68
C CYS A 427 -8.71 13.66 12.82
N GLY A 428 -8.86 14.18 14.05
CA GLY A 428 -9.65 15.37 14.33
C GLY A 428 -11.15 15.13 14.17
N LEU A 429 -11.61 13.95 14.59
CA LEU A 429 -13.00 13.53 14.46
C LEU A 429 -13.86 14.07 15.61
N SER A 430 -15.11 14.40 15.31
CA SER A 430 -16.12 14.74 16.32
C SER A 430 -17.27 13.72 16.32
N GLU A 431 -18.30 13.96 17.14
CA GLU A 431 -19.57 13.23 17.11
C GLU A 431 -20.19 13.13 15.70
N ILE A 432 -19.96 14.12 14.83
CA ILE A 432 -20.47 14.15 13.45
C ILE A 432 -19.86 13.02 12.61
N SER A 433 -18.58 12.69 12.84
CA SER A 433 -17.94 11.54 12.18
C SER A 433 -18.62 10.21 12.55
N CYS A 434 -19.05 10.06 13.80
CA CYS A 434 -19.79 8.88 14.24
C CYS A 434 -21.13 8.75 13.52
N ASP A 435 -21.84 9.87 13.28
CA ASP A 435 -23.09 9.87 12.49
C ASP A 435 -22.87 9.39 11.06
N TYR A 436 -21.82 9.87 10.39
CA TYR A 436 -21.49 9.46 9.03
C TYR A 436 -21.12 7.98 8.95
N LEU A 437 -20.28 7.50 9.86
CA LEU A 437 -19.91 6.09 9.95
C LEU A 437 -21.15 5.23 10.24
N ALA A 438 -21.99 5.63 11.19
CA ALA A 438 -23.20 4.89 11.54
C ALA A 438 -24.18 4.79 10.37
N ALA A 439 -24.42 5.89 9.65
CA ALA A 439 -25.27 5.87 8.46
C ALA A 439 -24.73 4.93 7.37
N ALA A 440 -23.41 4.96 7.13
CA ALA A 440 -22.77 4.11 6.14
C ALA A 440 -22.86 2.62 6.49
N LEU A 441 -22.54 2.29 7.73
CA LEU A 441 -22.46 0.91 8.21
C LEU A 441 -23.83 0.28 8.42
N LYS A 442 -24.87 1.08 8.68
CA LYS A 442 -26.26 0.59 8.65
C LYS A 442 -26.64 0.05 7.26
N SER A 443 -26.08 0.63 6.20
CA SER A 443 -26.36 0.26 4.81
C SER A 443 -25.52 -0.92 4.32
N ASN A 444 -24.26 -1.02 4.80
CA ASN A 444 -23.35 -2.11 4.46
C ASN A 444 -22.63 -2.68 5.71
N PRO A 445 -23.35 -3.43 6.57
CA PRO A 445 -22.88 -3.80 7.92
C PRO A 445 -21.86 -4.95 7.97
N SER A 446 -21.57 -5.59 6.83
CA SER A 446 -20.91 -6.90 6.80
C SER A 446 -19.39 -6.90 6.82
N TYR A 447 -18.72 -5.75 6.74
CA TYR A 447 -17.28 -5.72 6.40
C TYR A 447 -16.34 -5.28 7.50
N PRO A 448 -16.46 -4.10 8.13
CA PRO A 448 -15.47 -3.75 9.12
C PRO A 448 -15.68 -4.60 10.37
N ARG A 449 -14.66 -5.40 10.68
CA ARG A 449 -14.51 -6.16 11.91
C ARG A 449 -13.84 -5.31 12.98
N VAL A 450 -12.91 -4.45 12.56
CA VAL A 450 -12.11 -3.61 13.44
C VAL A 450 -12.33 -2.15 13.08
N LEU A 451 -12.78 -1.38 14.07
CA LEU A 451 -12.85 0.07 14.00
C LEU A 451 -12.04 0.67 15.15
N ASP A 452 -10.99 1.40 14.79
CA ASP A 452 -10.12 2.08 15.75
C ASP A 452 -10.31 3.59 15.61
N LEU A 453 -11.02 4.18 16.59
CA LEU A 453 -11.22 5.62 16.71
C LEU A 453 -10.52 6.16 17.97
N SER A 454 -9.57 5.41 18.53
CA SER A 454 -8.88 5.70 19.80
C SER A 454 -7.85 6.79 19.66
N VAL A 455 -7.94 7.87 20.43
CA VAL A 455 -7.23 9.10 20.10
C VAL A 455 -7.16 10.11 21.23
N ASP A 456 -6.10 10.93 21.27
CA ASP A 456 -5.93 12.13 22.13
C ASP A 456 -6.60 13.44 21.60
N TYR A 457 -6.82 13.54 20.28
CA TYR A 457 -7.49 14.60 19.48
C TYR A 457 -8.89 14.29 18.89
N ASN A 458 -9.49 13.10 19.04
CA ASN A 458 -10.88 12.88 18.61
C ASN A 458 -11.81 13.22 19.76
N ASN A 459 -12.77 14.09 19.51
CA ASN A 459 -13.77 14.49 20.48
C ASN A 459 -15.13 13.88 20.13
N LEU A 460 -15.21 12.55 20.21
CA LEU A 460 -16.42 11.82 19.81
C LEU A 460 -17.58 12.07 20.78
N GLN A 461 -17.26 12.30 22.05
CA GLN A 461 -18.21 12.50 23.16
C GLN A 461 -19.18 11.32 23.33
N ASP A 462 -20.01 11.39 24.37
CA ASP A 462 -21.00 10.35 24.67
C ASP A 462 -22.04 10.18 23.54
N SER A 463 -22.42 11.28 22.89
CA SER A 463 -23.35 11.33 21.76
C SER A 463 -22.86 10.51 20.56
N GLY A 464 -21.59 10.67 20.18
CA GLY A 464 -21.01 9.93 19.06
C GLY A 464 -20.96 8.43 19.31
N VAL A 465 -20.53 8.01 20.50
CA VAL A 465 -20.48 6.57 20.86
C VAL A 465 -21.87 5.95 20.93
N LYS A 466 -22.88 6.70 21.41
CA LYS A 466 -24.26 6.23 21.40
C LYS A 466 -24.74 5.86 19.98
N GLN A 467 -24.34 6.62 18.97
CA GLN A 467 -24.70 6.33 17.57
C GLN A 467 -24.00 5.08 17.04
N LEU A 468 -22.73 4.87 17.42
CA LEU A 468 -22.01 3.65 17.08
C LEU A 468 -22.62 2.41 17.74
N CYS A 469 -23.11 2.53 18.98
CA CYS A 469 -23.75 1.41 19.71
C CYS A 469 -25.01 0.89 19.01
N VAL A 470 -25.80 1.77 18.37
CA VAL A 470 -26.97 1.37 17.56
C VAL A 470 -26.58 0.41 16.43
N LEU A 471 -25.34 0.47 15.93
CA LEU A 471 -24.84 -0.44 14.90
C LEU A 471 -24.58 -1.84 15.44
N LEU A 472 -24.08 -1.96 16.67
CA LEU A 472 -23.78 -3.24 17.32
C LEU A 472 -25.07 -4.05 17.57
N GLU A 473 -26.20 -3.35 17.69
CA GLU A 473 -27.53 -3.94 17.79
C GLU A 473 -28.11 -4.41 16.44
N ASN A 474 -27.41 -4.18 15.32
CA ASN A 474 -27.85 -4.64 14.00
C ASN A 474 -27.48 -6.13 13.78
N PRO A 475 -28.43 -7.02 13.44
CA PRO A 475 -28.18 -8.45 13.22
C PRO A 475 -27.14 -8.80 12.17
N ARG A 476 -26.85 -7.87 11.24
CA ARG A 476 -25.85 -8.08 10.19
C ARG A 476 -24.47 -7.51 10.53
N CYS A 477 -24.35 -6.82 11.67
CA CYS A 477 -23.10 -6.23 12.11
C CYS A 477 -22.09 -7.31 12.46
N ARG A 478 -20.85 -7.19 11.94
CA ARG A 478 -19.74 -8.11 12.19
C ARG A 478 -18.59 -7.47 12.96
N PHE A 479 -18.85 -6.38 13.69
CA PHE A 479 -17.83 -5.74 14.51
C PHE A 479 -17.34 -6.69 15.60
N GLU A 480 -16.05 -6.99 15.56
CA GLU A 480 -15.34 -7.84 16.52
C GLU A 480 -14.49 -6.97 17.47
N THR A 481 -13.95 -5.84 16.99
CA THR A 481 -13.10 -4.95 17.77
C THR A 481 -13.54 -3.49 17.63
N LEU A 482 -13.78 -2.84 18.76
CA LEU A 482 -14.05 -1.41 18.86
C LEU A 482 -13.06 -0.79 19.85
N ARG A 483 -12.27 0.17 19.40
CA ARG A 483 -11.35 0.90 20.27
C ARG A 483 -11.70 2.39 20.32
N LEU A 484 -11.92 2.86 21.54
CA LEU A 484 -12.42 4.20 21.89
C LEU A 484 -11.60 4.79 23.05
N SER A 485 -10.31 4.46 23.15
CA SER A 485 -9.46 5.03 24.19
C SER A 485 -9.33 6.55 23.98
N LEU A 486 -9.40 7.33 25.07
CA LEU A 486 -9.27 8.80 25.08
C LEU A 486 -10.33 9.60 24.27
N CYS A 487 -11.50 9.03 23.99
CA CYS A 487 -12.54 9.68 23.18
C CYS A 487 -13.47 10.67 23.94
N ASP A 488 -13.04 11.17 25.10
CA ASP A 488 -13.83 12.03 26.01
C ASP A 488 -15.17 11.40 26.45
N LEU A 489 -15.13 10.11 26.80
CA LEU A 489 -16.32 9.38 27.26
C LEU A 489 -16.51 9.51 28.77
N SER A 490 -17.76 9.63 29.18
CA SER A 490 -18.19 9.64 30.58
C SER A 490 -19.03 8.42 30.93
N GLU A 491 -19.56 8.37 32.16
CA GLU A 491 -20.53 7.36 32.59
C GLU A 491 -21.77 7.27 31.65
N ARG A 492 -22.10 8.32 30.89
CA ARG A 492 -23.27 8.35 29.99
C ARG A 492 -23.12 7.42 28.79
N SER A 493 -21.90 7.23 28.28
CA SER A 493 -21.63 6.27 27.21
C SER A 493 -21.89 4.82 27.64
N CYS A 494 -21.73 4.52 28.93
CA CYS A 494 -21.78 3.17 29.45
C CYS A 494 -23.17 2.52 29.37
N GLU A 495 -24.24 3.32 29.38
CA GLU A 495 -25.61 2.82 29.18
C GLU A 495 -25.78 2.23 27.76
N ALA A 496 -25.37 2.98 26.74
CA ALA A 496 -25.46 2.54 25.35
C ALA A 496 -24.55 1.33 25.07
N LEU A 497 -23.32 1.35 25.61
CA LEU A 497 -22.39 0.23 25.52
C LEU A 497 -22.94 -1.02 26.23
N SER A 498 -23.56 -0.87 27.40
CA SER A 498 -24.18 -1.97 28.14
C SER A 498 -25.34 -2.60 27.36
N SER A 499 -26.19 -1.78 26.72
CA SER A 499 -27.26 -2.25 25.81
C SER A 499 -26.67 -3.05 24.65
N ALA A 500 -25.64 -2.51 23.99
CA ALA A 500 -24.97 -3.18 22.88
C ALA A 500 -24.32 -4.52 23.28
N LEU A 501 -23.65 -4.58 24.44
CA LEU A 501 -23.05 -5.81 24.98
C LEU A 501 -24.11 -6.86 25.36
N SER A 502 -25.30 -6.42 25.75
CA SER A 502 -26.42 -7.30 26.11
C SER A 502 -27.17 -7.87 24.91
N SER A 503 -26.97 -7.30 23.71
CA SER A 503 -27.72 -7.67 22.52
C SER A 503 -27.28 -9.03 21.96
N GLN A 504 -28.26 -9.85 21.56
CA GLN A 504 -28.03 -11.13 20.87
C GLN A 504 -27.33 -10.99 19.51
N THR A 505 -27.35 -9.79 18.92
CA THR A 505 -26.77 -9.51 17.62
C THR A 505 -25.31 -9.10 17.68
N SER A 506 -24.81 -8.77 18.87
CA SER A 506 -23.48 -8.23 19.04
C SER A 506 -22.43 -9.32 18.87
N ASN A 507 -21.47 -9.07 17.97
CA ASN A 507 -20.32 -9.94 17.72
C ASN A 507 -19.03 -9.41 18.36
N LEU A 508 -19.15 -8.40 19.24
CA LEU A 508 -18.01 -7.68 19.78
C LEU A 508 -17.20 -8.58 20.73
N ARG A 509 -15.93 -8.80 20.38
CA ARG A 509 -14.96 -9.60 21.14
C ARG A 509 -13.98 -8.74 21.91
N GLN A 510 -13.64 -7.55 21.41
CA GLN A 510 -12.66 -6.66 22.02
C GLN A 510 -13.20 -5.24 22.13
N LEU A 511 -13.13 -4.70 23.34
CA LEU A 511 -13.54 -3.33 23.65
C LEU A 511 -12.44 -2.63 24.45
N ASP A 512 -11.90 -1.56 23.89
CA ASP A 512 -10.93 -0.70 24.58
C ASP A 512 -11.56 0.66 24.90
N LEU A 513 -11.76 0.93 26.18
CA LEU A 513 -12.29 2.18 26.73
C LEU A 513 -11.26 2.92 27.58
N SER A 514 -9.98 2.55 27.48
CA SER A 514 -8.91 3.11 28.30
C SER A 514 -8.93 4.64 28.32
N ASN A 515 -8.51 5.22 29.45
CA ASN A 515 -8.31 6.66 29.59
C ASN A 515 -9.56 7.54 29.35
N ASN A 516 -10.75 6.96 29.49
CA ASN A 516 -12.00 7.72 29.59
C ASN A 516 -12.44 7.82 31.05
N ASP A 517 -13.01 8.95 31.46
CA ASP A 517 -13.36 9.22 32.85
C ASP A 517 -14.73 8.59 33.23
N LEU A 518 -14.83 7.27 33.06
CA LEU A 518 -16.06 6.48 33.24
C LEU A 518 -16.52 6.35 34.70
N LYS A 519 -15.55 6.30 35.64
CA LYS A 519 -15.76 6.13 37.09
C LYS A 519 -16.50 4.83 37.44
N ASP A 520 -16.76 4.62 38.73
CA ASP A 520 -17.50 3.45 39.23
C ASP A 520 -18.94 3.38 38.71
N SER A 521 -19.60 4.53 38.53
CA SER A 521 -20.97 4.60 38.01
C SER A 521 -21.07 4.08 36.58
N GLY A 522 -20.14 4.44 35.70
CA GLY A 522 -20.05 3.90 34.34
C GLY A 522 -19.73 2.41 34.33
N VAL A 523 -18.76 1.97 35.14
CA VAL A 523 -18.40 0.55 35.27
C VAL A 523 -19.57 -0.30 35.79
N LYS A 524 -20.37 0.24 36.71
CA LYS A 524 -21.59 -0.42 37.19
C LYS A 524 -22.60 -0.65 36.05
N LEU A 525 -22.80 0.34 35.19
CA LEU A 525 -23.66 0.20 34.00
C LEU A 525 -23.10 -0.84 33.02
N LEU A 526 -21.80 -0.79 32.73
CA LEU A 526 -21.14 -1.80 31.87
C LEU A 526 -21.25 -3.21 32.46
N SER A 527 -21.16 -3.34 33.78
CA SER A 527 -21.25 -4.61 34.49
C SER A 527 -22.62 -5.27 34.29
N GLU A 528 -23.71 -4.52 34.16
CA GLU A 528 -25.02 -5.07 33.81
C GLU A 528 -25.03 -5.71 32.42
N GLY A 529 -24.31 -5.12 31.46
CA GLY A 529 -24.18 -5.67 30.12
C GLY A 529 -23.32 -6.94 30.07
N LEU A 530 -22.22 -6.94 30.85
CA LEU A 530 -21.35 -8.12 31.00
C LEU A 530 -22.05 -9.31 31.65
N LYS A 531 -23.07 -9.08 32.50
CA LYS A 531 -23.88 -10.14 33.10
C LYS A 531 -24.78 -10.84 32.08
N SER A 532 -25.06 -10.22 30.94
CA SER A 532 -25.96 -10.80 29.93
C SER A 532 -25.38 -12.13 29.40
N PRO A 533 -26.21 -13.19 29.27
CA PRO A 533 -25.78 -14.44 28.64
C PRO A 533 -25.46 -14.28 27.14
N HIS A 534 -25.77 -13.13 26.56
CA HIS A 534 -25.48 -12.79 25.17
C HIS A 534 -24.17 -12.03 24.99
N CYS A 535 -23.50 -11.62 26.08
CA CYS A 535 -22.24 -10.92 26.00
C CYS A 535 -21.13 -11.87 25.52
N THR A 536 -20.56 -11.62 24.35
CA THR A 536 -19.49 -12.44 23.75
C THR A 536 -18.09 -11.84 23.92
N LEU A 537 -17.96 -10.80 24.75
CA LEU A 537 -16.73 -10.04 24.92
C LEU A 537 -15.63 -10.91 25.56
N GLU A 538 -14.45 -10.90 24.94
CA GLU A 538 -13.27 -11.67 25.35
C GLU A 538 -12.18 -10.77 25.94
N THR A 539 -12.06 -9.53 25.46
CA THR A 539 -11.08 -8.55 25.95
C THR A 539 -11.78 -7.24 26.30
N LEU A 540 -11.57 -6.77 27.53
CA LEU A 540 -12.03 -5.48 28.01
C LEU A 540 -10.86 -4.69 28.61
N SER A 541 -10.57 -3.53 28.05
CA SER A 541 -9.61 -2.58 28.65
C SER A 541 -10.35 -1.38 29.25
N LEU A 542 -10.16 -1.21 30.56
CA LEU A 542 -10.66 -0.11 31.39
C LEU A 542 -9.49 0.61 32.08
N SER A 543 -8.32 0.56 31.46
CA SER A 543 -7.09 1.11 32.01
C SER A 543 -7.19 2.62 32.15
N GLY A 544 -6.94 3.19 33.33
CA GLY A 544 -6.97 4.64 33.53
C GLY A 544 -8.37 5.27 33.58
N CYS A 545 -9.42 4.52 33.93
CA CYS A 545 -10.83 4.95 33.88
C CYS A 545 -11.40 5.53 35.19
N LEU A 546 -10.56 5.90 36.15
CA LEU A 546 -10.97 6.43 37.47
C LEU A 546 -11.78 5.42 38.31
N ILE A 547 -11.44 4.14 38.21
CA ILE A 547 -12.17 3.05 38.86
C ILE A 547 -11.64 2.88 40.29
N THR A 548 -12.55 2.73 41.24
CA THR A 548 -12.26 2.42 42.64
C THR A 548 -12.63 0.98 43.01
N GLU A 549 -12.60 0.66 44.30
CA GLU A 549 -13.07 -0.63 44.80
C GLU A 549 -14.56 -0.91 44.51
N GLU A 550 -15.41 0.11 44.38
CA GLU A 550 -16.83 -0.05 44.05
C GLU A 550 -17.02 -0.58 42.63
N GLY A 551 -16.32 0.01 41.66
CA GLY A 551 -16.34 -0.46 40.27
C GLY A 551 -15.72 -1.85 40.13
N CYS A 552 -14.62 -2.13 40.82
CA CYS A 552 -14.04 -3.48 40.85
C CYS A 552 -14.99 -4.52 41.47
N THR A 553 -15.75 -4.15 42.49
CA THR A 553 -16.79 -5.02 43.08
C THR A 553 -17.89 -5.32 42.07
N SER A 554 -18.34 -4.31 41.31
CA SER A 554 -19.34 -4.48 40.25
C SER A 554 -18.86 -5.43 39.15
N LEU A 555 -17.60 -5.28 38.71
CA LEU A 555 -16.97 -6.17 37.72
C LEU A 555 -16.84 -7.60 38.25
N ALA A 556 -16.35 -7.79 39.47
CA ALA A 556 -16.21 -9.12 40.07
C ALA A 556 -17.58 -9.84 40.17
N SER A 557 -18.64 -9.09 40.52
CA SER A 557 -20.01 -9.62 40.51
C SER A 557 -20.46 -10.02 39.10
N ALA A 558 -20.17 -9.20 38.08
CA ALA A 558 -20.52 -9.52 36.70
C ALA A 558 -19.78 -10.76 36.18
N LEU A 559 -18.48 -10.89 36.45
CA LEU A 559 -17.67 -12.05 36.03
C LEU A 559 -18.05 -13.35 36.74
N SER A 560 -18.63 -13.25 37.93
CA SER A 560 -19.19 -14.39 38.66
C SER A 560 -20.61 -14.76 38.21
N SER A 561 -21.24 -13.92 37.38
CA SER A 561 -22.59 -14.13 36.87
C SER A 561 -22.52 -14.71 35.46
N ASN A 562 -23.10 -15.90 35.26
CA ASN A 562 -23.01 -16.68 34.01
C ASN A 562 -21.57 -17.09 33.66
N PRO A 563 -21.33 -18.12 32.81
CA PRO A 563 -19.98 -18.38 32.33
C PRO A 563 -19.55 -17.22 31.44
N SER A 564 -18.82 -16.26 32.02
CA SER A 564 -18.27 -15.12 31.29
C SER A 564 -17.36 -15.60 30.15
N HIS A 565 -17.46 -14.96 28.99
CA HIS A 565 -16.53 -15.17 27.87
C HIS A 565 -15.23 -14.37 28.02
N LEU A 566 -15.13 -13.50 29.04
CA LEU A 566 -14.01 -12.59 29.21
C LEU A 566 -12.74 -13.37 29.58
N ARG A 567 -11.70 -13.19 28.77
CA ARG A 567 -10.38 -13.82 28.89
C ARG A 567 -9.32 -12.81 29.34
N GLU A 568 -9.47 -11.55 28.95
CA GLU A 568 -8.53 -10.49 29.29
C GLU A 568 -9.25 -9.26 29.86
N LEU A 569 -8.81 -8.81 31.03
CA LEU A 569 -9.30 -7.61 31.69
C LEU A 569 -8.12 -6.73 32.10
N ASP A 570 -8.07 -5.50 31.59
CA ASP A 570 -7.09 -4.51 31.98
C ASP A 570 -7.73 -3.39 32.83
N LEU A 571 -7.34 -3.35 34.10
CA LEU A 571 -7.68 -2.36 35.11
C LEU A 571 -6.46 -1.54 35.57
N SER A 572 -5.33 -1.62 34.86
CA SER A 572 -4.14 -0.84 35.17
C SER A 572 -4.43 0.66 35.24
N TYR A 573 -3.64 1.39 36.02
CA TYR A 573 -3.81 2.83 36.26
C TYR A 573 -5.18 3.20 36.87
N ASN A 574 -5.72 2.35 37.74
CA ASN A 574 -6.90 2.64 38.56
C ASN A 574 -6.60 2.48 40.07
N HIS A 575 -7.61 2.58 40.93
CA HIS A 575 -7.48 2.36 42.36
C HIS A 575 -8.45 1.26 42.87
N PRO A 576 -8.21 -0.02 42.54
CA PRO A 576 -9.09 -1.13 42.93
C PRO A 576 -9.31 -1.29 44.44
N GLY A 577 -8.47 -0.66 45.29
CA GLY A 577 -8.52 -0.80 46.75
C GLY A 577 -8.23 -2.24 47.24
N ASP A 578 -8.08 -2.41 48.54
CA ASP A 578 -7.82 -3.74 49.12
C ASP A 578 -9.02 -4.68 48.92
N SER A 579 -10.24 -4.15 49.04
CA SER A 579 -11.46 -4.93 48.93
C SER A 579 -11.71 -5.40 47.49
N GLY A 580 -11.58 -4.50 46.50
CA GLY A 580 -11.68 -4.84 45.09
C GLY A 580 -10.58 -5.81 44.65
N MET A 581 -9.33 -5.60 45.09
CA MET A 581 -8.23 -6.54 44.82
C MET A 581 -8.49 -7.93 45.39
N LYS A 582 -9.04 -8.02 46.61
CA LYS A 582 -9.39 -9.29 47.23
C LYS A 582 -10.47 -10.02 46.43
N LEU A 583 -11.50 -9.32 45.94
CA LEU A 583 -12.57 -9.90 45.13
C LEU A 583 -12.04 -10.41 43.78
N LEU A 584 -11.27 -9.59 43.07
CA LEU A 584 -10.67 -9.96 41.79
C LEU A 584 -9.72 -11.17 41.94
N SER A 585 -8.91 -11.18 42.99
CA SER A 585 -7.99 -12.30 43.28
C SER A 585 -8.71 -13.58 43.70
N ALA A 586 -9.85 -13.46 44.37
CA ALA A 586 -10.69 -14.61 44.71
C ALA A 586 -11.35 -15.19 43.45
N GLY A 587 -11.85 -14.33 42.56
CA GLY A 587 -12.42 -14.73 41.29
C GLY A 587 -11.44 -15.48 40.39
N LEU A 588 -10.16 -15.07 40.32
CA LEU A 588 -9.13 -15.82 39.59
C LEU A 588 -8.90 -17.25 40.09
N LYS A 589 -9.32 -17.58 41.32
CA LYS A 589 -9.26 -18.93 41.88
C LYS A 589 -10.54 -19.72 41.66
N ASP A 590 -11.62 -19.04 41.24
CA ASP A 590 -12.90 -19.66 40.96
C ASP A 590 -12.83 -20.34 39.58
N PRO A 591 -13.07 -21.66 39.48
CA PRO A 591 -13.08 -22.37 38.19
C PRO A 591 -14.19 -21.89 37.24
N GLY A 592 -15.18 -21.14 37.73
CA GLY A 592 -16.20 -20.49 36.91
C GLY A 592 -15.71 -19.28 36.12
N TRP A 593 -14.61 -18.64 36.55
CA TRP A 593 -13.99 -17.54 35.80
C TRP A 593 -13.13 -18.09 34.65
N ARG A 594 -13.30 -17.54 33.46
CA ARG A 594 -12.50 -17.87 32.26
C ARG A 594 -11.37 -16.88 31.97
N LEU A 595 -11.11 -16.00 32.95
CA LEU A 595 -10.15 -14.91 32.80
C LEU A 595 -8.72 -15.47 32.82
N ASP A 596 -8.04 -15.41 31.68
CA ASP A 596 -6.65 -15.84 31.51
C ASP A 596 -5.67 -14.76 31.99
N THR A 597 -6.01 -13.49 31.74
CA THR A 597 -5.15 -12.34 32.06
C THR A 597 -5.93 -11.25 32.78
N LEU A 598 -5.47 -10.91 33.98
CA LEU A 598 -5.91 -9.73 34.72
C LEU A 598 -4.72 -8.78 34.91
N ARG A 599 -4.79 -7.58 34.35
CA ARG A 599 -3.80 -6.51 34.57
C ARG A 599 -4.38 -5.49 35.53
N VAL A 600 -3.72 -5.25 36.66
CA VAL A 600 -4.17 -4.27 37.66
C VAL A 600 -3.11 -3.23 37.99
N GLU A 601 -1.84 -3.62 37.90
CA GLU A 601 -0.73 -2.71 38.15
C GLU A 601 -0.33 -1.95 36.88
N PRO A 602 0.05 -0.66 36.98
CA PRO A 602 0.18 0.12 38.23
C PRO A 602 -1.18 0.53 38.85
N ALA A 603 -1.35 0.38 40.16
CA ALA A 603 -2.58 0.77 40.89
C ALA A 603 -2.33 1.85 41.95
N GLY A 604 -3.39 2.50 42.44
CA GLY A 604 -3.33 3.41 43.59
C GLY A 604 -4.08 4.74 43.41
N VAL A 605 -4.30 5.43 44.54
CA VAL A 605 -5.05 6.70 44.64
C VAL A 605 -4.53 7.77 43.69
N ARG A 606 -3.22 7.77 43.38
CA ARG A 606 -2.61 8.75 42.45
C ARG A 606 -3.25 8.75 41.06
N TRP A 607 -3.85 7.64 40.64
CA TRP A 607 -4.47 7.49 39.32
C TRP A 607 -5.92 7.96 39.27
N LEU A 608 -6.52 8.30 40.42
CA LEU A 608 -7.84 8.93 40.52
C LEU A 608 -7.77 10.44 40.22
N ARG A 609 -7.06 10.79 39.15
CA ARG A 609 -6.97 12.14 38.62
C ARG A 609 -7.53 12.13 37.19
N PRO A 610 -8.46 13.01 36.82
CA PRO A 610 -8.98 13.10 35.45
C PRO A 610 -7.89 13.37 34.41
N GLY A 611 -8.09 12.84 33.19
CA GLY A 611 -7.25 13.10 32.03
C GLY A 611 -5.76 12.68 32.16
N LEU A 612 -4.94 13.11 31.19
CA LEU A 612 -3.54 12.66 31.06
C LEU A 612 -2.63 13.05 32.23
N ARG A 613 -3.01 14.07 33.02
CA ARG A 613 -2.23 14.51 34.19
C ARG A 613 -2.08 13.44 35.26
N LYS A 614 -2.91 12.39 35.25
CA LYS A 614 -2.72 11.22 36.12
C LYS A 614 -1.36 10.54 35.90
N TYR A 615 -0.78 10.65 34.71
CA TYR A 615 0.52 10.09 34.32
C TYR A 615 1.71 10.97 34.65
N SER A 616 1.51 12.04 35.44
CA SER A 616 2.55 13.02 35.73
C SER A 616 3.81 12.38 36.34
N CYS A 617 4.95 12.57 35.68
CA CYS A 617 6.26 12.13 36.16
C CYS A 617 7.18 13.34 36.38
N GLN A 618 7.94 13.32 37.48
CA GLN A 618 8.95 14.34 37.75
C GLN A 618 10.23 14.02 37.00
N LEU A 619 10.63 14.92 36.11
CA LEU A 619 11.86 14.80 35.36
C LEU A 619 13.04 15.38 36.12
N THR A 620 14.20 14.75 35.98
CA THR A 620 15.48 15.21 36.53
C THR A 620 16.52 15.23 35.43
N ILE A 621 17.16 16.38 35.24
CA ILE A 621 18.22 16.55 34.24
C ILE A 621 19.42 15.66 34.58
N ASP A 622 19.97 15.00 33.57
CA ASP A 622 21.23 14.26 33.67
C ASP A 622 22.40 15.20 33.37
N THR A 623 23.06 15.68 34.44
CA THR A 623 24.22 16.58 34.38
C THR A 623 25.41 16.00 33.62
N ASN A 624 25.47 14.68 33.44
CA ASN A 624 26.52 14.01 32.66
C ASN A 624 26.33 14.20 31.15
N THR A 625 25.12 14.51 30.69
CA THR A 625 24.81 14.71 29.27
C THR A 625 24.89 16.17 28.84
N VAL A 626 24.77 17.11 29.78
CA VAL A 626 24.59 18.55 29.51
C VAL A 626 25.75 19.14 28.70
N ASN A 627 25.44 19.71 27.54
CA ASN A 627 26.43 20.47 26.78
C ASN A 627 26.99 21.65 27.59
N THR A 628 28.28 21.92 27.48
CA THR A 628 28.96 22.95 28.27
C THR A 628 28.52 24.38 27.96
N LYS A 629 27.72 24.62 26.91
CA LYS A 629 27.10 25.93 26.63
C LYS A 629 25.68 26.08 27.20
N LEU A 630 25.19 25.08 27.94
CA LEU A 630 23.94 25.16 28.68
C LEU A 630 24.23 25.42 30.16
N GLN A 631 23.45 26.29 30.78
CA GLN A 631 23.50 26.59 32.20
C GLN A 631 22.23 26.07 32.86
N LEU A 632 22.42 25.38 33.98
CA LEU A 632 21.32 24.91 34.83
C LEU A 632 21.10 25.91 35.97
N SER A 633 19.84 26.16 36.28
CA SER A 633 19.40 27.06 37.36
C SER A 633 18.11 26.51 37.99
N ASP A 634 17.64 27.13 39.07
CA ASP A 634 16.41 26.75 39.76
C ASP A 634 16.41 25.26 40.15
N ASN A 635 17.42 24.86 40.95
CA ASN A 635 17.64 23.47 41.35
C ASN A 635 17.68 22.48 40.16
N ASN A 636 18.35 22.87 39.08
CA ASN A 636 18.44 22.12 37.83
C ASN A 636 17.08 21.85 37.13
N ARG A 637 16.07 22.68 37.37
CA ARG A 637 14.79 22.61 36.66
C ARG A 637 14.70 23.57 35.49
N LYS A 638 15.55 24.59 35.43
CA LYS A 638 15.59 25.57 34.34
C LYS A 638 16.92 25.53 33.59
N VAL A 639 16.82 25.45 32.28
CA VAL A 639 17.95 25.37 31.35
C VAL A 639 17.97 26.62 30.50
N THR A 640 19.11 27.30 30.44
CA THR A 640 19.34 28.46 29.57
C THR A 640 20.60 28.24 28.75
N ARG A 641 20.70 28.92 27.60
CA ARG A 641 21.96 28.95 26.87
C ARG A 641 22.87 30.05 27.42
N ALA A 642 24.06 29.67 27.88
CA ALA A 642 25.11 30.59 28.32
C ALA A 642 26.00 31.06 27.15
N LYS A 643 26.59 32.25 27.30
CA LYS A 643 27.66 32.73 26.41
C LYS A 643 29.00 32.05 26.74
N GLU A 644 29.23 31.80 28.03
CA GLU A 644 30.45 31.20 28.57
C GLU A 644 30.32 29.69 28.73
N VAL A 645 31.47 29.00 28.66
CA VAL A 645 31.57 27.56 28.88
C VAL A 645 31.38 27.28 30.37
N GLN A 646 30.38 26.46 30.69
CA GLN A 646 30.08 26.02 32.04
C GLN A 646 31.03 24.89 32.46
N SER A 647 31.40 24.87 33.75
CA SER A 647 32.26 23.84 34.32
C SER A 647 31.44 22.61 34.71
N TYR A 648 31.48 21.59 33.85
CA TYR A 648 30.94 20.26 34.14
C TYR A 648 32.06 19.21 34.04
N PRO A 649 32.05 18.15 34.86
CA PRO A 649 33.01 17.05 34.75
C PRO A 649 32.98 16.41 33.35
N ASP A 650 34.13 16.01 32.82
CA ASP A 650 34.13 15.29 31.55
C ASP A 650 33.40 13.95 31.68
N HIS A 651 32.64 13.57 30.64
CA HIS A 651 31.83 12.36 30.63
C HIS A 651 31.56 11.90 29.18
N PRO A 652 31.59 10.57 28.90
CA PRO A 652 31.35 10.06 27.54
C PRO A 652 29.98 10.45 26.97
N ASP A 653 28.94 10.46 27.80
CA ASP A 653 27.57 10.82 27.40
C ASP A 653 27.35 12.33 27.18
N ARG A 654 28.36 13.18 27.41
CA ARG A 654 28.22 14.64 27.30
C ARG A 654 28.09 15.10 25.85
N PHE A 655 27.03 15.82 25.51
CA PHE A 655 26.91 16.43 24.19
C PHE A 655 27.98 17.50 23.97
N ASP A 656 28.70 17.46 22.86
CA ASP A 656 29.78 18.41 22.52
C ASP A 656 29.39 19.40 21.41
N VAL A 657 28.70 18.93 20.36
CA VAL A 657 28.33 19.72 19.17
C VAL A 657 27.07 20.54 19.40
N HIS A 658 25.95 19.88 19.72
CA HIS A 658 24.66 20.54 19.90
C HIS A 658 24.39 20.90 21.36
N ARG A 659 23.70 22.02 21.59
CA ARG A 659 23.34 22.54 22.92
C ARG A 659 22.16 21.76 23.49
N GLN A 660 22.42 20.51 23.80
CA GLN A 660 21.41 19.52 24.18
C GLN A 660 21.74 18.88 25.52
N LEU A 661 20.72 18.27 26.12
CA LEU A 661 20.83 17.41 27.28
C LEU A 661 19.71 16.36 27.27
N LEU A 662 19.91 15.30 28.04
CA LEU A 662 18.89 14.32 28.40
C LEU A 662 18.54 14.42 29.89
N CYS A 663 17.33 14.00 30.23
CA CYS A 663 16.93 13.67 31.58
C CYS A 663 17.38 12.25 31.92
N ARG A 664 17.62 11.98 33.21
CA ARG A 664 18.05 10.65 33.67
C ARG A 664 16.91 9.63 33.76
N ASN A 665 15.66 10.11 33.68
CA ASN A 665 14.46 9.30 33.83
C ASN A 665 14.24 8.44 32.57
N GLY A 666 14.43 7.13 32.69
CA GLY A 666 13.94 6.18 31.69
C GLY A 666 12.42 6.07 31.78
N LEU A 667 11.72 6.36 30.69
CA LEU A 667 10.26 6.31 30.64
C LEU A 667 9.79 4.85 30.50
N THR A 668 8.88 4.45 31.38
CA THR A 668 8.25 3.11 31.38
C THR A 668 6.74 3.26 31.53
N GLY A 669 5.96 2.41 30.86
CA GLY A 669 4.49 2.50 30.92
C GLY A 669 3.98 3.79 30.29
N ARG A 670 3.10 4.50 31.00
CA ARG A 670 2.53 5.79 30.59
C ARG A 670 3.14 6.95 31.40
N CYS A 671 3.65 7.95 30.70
CA CYS A 671 4.34 9.10 31.30
C CYS A 671 3.81 10.42 30.73
N TYR A 672 3.63 11.42 31.58
CA TYR A 672 3.21 12.76 31.22
C TYR A 672 4.09 13.80 31.92
N TRP A 673 4.51 14.85 31.22
CA TRP A 673 5.16 15.99 31.84
C TRP A 673 4.88 17.27 31.05
N GLU A 674 5.02 18.40 31.74
CA GLU A 674 4.83 19.73 31.14
C GLU A 674 6.12 20.54 31.24
N VAL A 675 6.39 21.33 30.22
CA VAL A 675 7.54 22.25 30.18
C VAL A 675 7.09 23.63 29.72
N GLU A 676 7.68 24.65 30.33
CA GLU A 676 7.55 26.03 29.90
C GLU A 676 8.78 26.41 29.05
N TRP A 677 8.58 27.12 27.95
CA TRP A 677 9.68 27.55 27.09
C TRP A 677 9.70 29.05 26.80
N ARG A 678 10.86 29.54 26.39
CA ARG A 678 11.03 30.88 25.81
C ARG A 678 12.05 30.83 24.68
N GLY A 679 11.77 31.51 23.58
CA GLY A 679 12.67 31.56 22.41
C GLY A 679 12.57 30.31 21.55
N LYS A 680 13.71 29.79 21.07
CA LYS A 680 13.80 28.59 20.24
C LYS A 680 14.28 27.40 21.08
N VAL A 681 13.45 26.39 21.24
CA VAL A 681 13.78 25.16 21.98
C VAL A 681 13.24 23.93 21.25
N TYR A 682 13.93 22.79 21.38
CA TYR A 682 13.37 21.49 21.01
C TYR A 682 13.02 20.73 22.28
N ILE A 683 11.78 20.24 22.34
CA ILE A 683 11.28 19.37 23.39
C ILE A 683 11.25 17.96 22.80
N SER A 684 12.09 17.07 23.32
CA SER A 684 12.41 15.83 22.64
C SER A 684 12.27 14.63 23.55
N VAL A 685 12.09 13.47 22.92
CA VAL A 685 12.22 12.15 23.55
C VAL A 685 13.19 11.34 22.69
N SER A 686 14.13 10.63 23.32
CA SER A 686 15.18 9.93 22.60
C SER A 686 15.61 8.64 23.29
N TYR A 687 16.12 7.68 22.53
CA TYR A 687 16.89 6.58 23.10
C TYR A 687 18.22 7.06 23.65
N ARG A 688 18.72 6.37 24.69
CA ARG A 688 20.02 6.69 25.29
C ARG A 688 21.20 6.48 24.33
N SER A 689 21.02 5.65 23.30
CA SER A 689 22.00 5.37 22.24
C SER A 689 22.24 6.51 21.26
N ILE A 690 21.52 7.64 21.37
CA ILE A 690 21.78 8.81 20.54
C ILE A 690 23.25 9.22 20.65
N ARG A 691 23.88 9.49 19.50
CA ARG A 691 25.30 9.87 19.45
C ARG A 691 25.49 11.19 20.20
N SER A 692 26.40 11.22 21.17
CA SER A 692 26.71 12.44 21.93
C SER A 692 27.84 13.28 21.30
N LYS A 693 28.64 12.70 20.40
CA LYS A 693 29.86 13.28 19.83
C LYS A 693 29.92 13.31 18.31
N GLY A 694 30.44 14.41 17.74
CA GLY A 694 31.11 14.43 16.42
C GLY A 694 30.32 14.04 15.16
N GLY A 695 29.11 14.57 14.95
CA GLY A 695 28.34 14.37 13.70
C GLY A 695 27.12 15.30 13.58
N SER A 696 26.48 15.39 12.41
CA SER A 696 25.20 16.12 12.25
C SER A 696 23.98 15.32 12.71
N ASP A 697 24.15 14.01 12.87
CA ASP A 697 23.16 13.02 13.33
C ASP A 697 22.97 13.02 14.86
N CYS A 698 23.76 13.80 15.63
CA CYS A 698 23.59 13.92 17.08
C CYS A 698 22.50 14.91 17.51
N GLY A 699 21.90 15.66 16.58
CA GLY A 699 20.82 16.61 16.86
C GLY A 699 19.48 15.90 17.07
N PHE A 700 18.71 16.31 18.09
CA PHE A 700 17.35 15.80 18.31
C PHE A 700 16.47 16.07 17.08
N GLY A 701 15.74 15.03 16.64
CA GLY A 701 14.89 15.04 15.43
C GLY A 701 15.65 14.79 14.12
N HIS A 702 16.97 14.89 14.11
CA HIS A 702 17.83 14.70 12.93
C HIS A 702 18.41 13.28 12.81
N ASN A 703 17.80 12.33 13.52
CA ASN A 703 18.14 10.91 13.52
C ASN A 703 16.88 10.07 13.80
N ASP A 704 17.00 8.75 13.64
CA ASP A 704 15.95 7.78 13.93
C ASP A 704 15.86 7.40 15.43
N GLN A 705 16.72 7.97 16.28
CA GLN A 705 16.80 7.72 17.72
C GLN A 705 16.01 8.74 18.55
N SER A 706 15.41 9.77 17.92
CA SER A 706 14.75 10.86 18.63
C SER A 706 13.55 11.44 17.87
N TRP A 707 12.60 11.95 18.65
CA TRP A 707 11.38 12.63 18.20
C TRP A 707 11.30 13.96 18.92
N SER A 708 11.04 15.04 18.18
CA SER A 708 11.16 16.39 18.71
C SER A 708 10.01 17.28 18.29
N LEU A 709 9.59 18.14 19.22
CA LEU A 709 8.75 19.29 18.97
C LEU A 709 9.64 20.55 18.93
N GLU A 710 9.69 21.22 17.79
CA GLU A 710 10.34 22.52 17.64
C GLU A 710 9.38 23.64 18.04
N CYS A 711 9.76 24.37 19.09
CA CYS A 711 9.08 25.56 19.55
C CYS A 711 9.87 26.81 19.20
N TYR A 712 9.19 27.81 18.64
CA TYR A 712 9.79 29.09 18.27
C TYR A 712 8.94 30.26 18.76
N ASN A 713 9.54 31.17 19.54
CA ASN A 713 8.90 32.33 20.13
C ASN A 713 7.64 31.93 20.94
N SER A 714 6.46 32.15 20.36
CA SER A 714 5.16 32.01 20.99
C SER A 714 4.35 30.80 20.50
N ALA A 715 4.95 29.91 19.69
CA ALA A 715 4.25 28.74 19.16
C ALA A 715 5.18 27.55 18.86
N PRO A 716 4.70 26.30 19.04
CA PRO A 716 5.25 25.14 18.35
C PRO A 716 5.01 25.26 16.84
N CYS A 717 6.02 24.95 16.05
CA CYS A 717 5.99 25.14 14.59
C CYS A 717 6.09 23.80 13.85
N TYR A 718 6.99 22.94 14.28
CA TYR A 718 7.31 21.70 13.58
C TYR A 718 7.49 20.54 14.55
N VAL A 719 7.26 19.34 14.05
CA VAL A 719 7.77 18.11 14.65
C VAL A 719 8.86 17.51 13.75
N LEU A 720 9.88 16.91 14.37
CA LEU A 720 11.04 16.37 13.68
C LEU A 720 11.33 14.94 14.13
N HIS A 721 11.54 14.06 13.16
CA HIS A 721 12.04 12.70 13.35
C HIS A 721 12.78 12.22 12.10
N ASN A 722 13.95 11.61 12.26
CA ASN A 722 14.75 11.05 11.16
C ASN A 722 14.99 12.04 10.00
N ASN A 723 15.33 13.29 10.32
CA ASN A 723 15.50 14.39 9.35
C ASN A 723 14.24 14.77 8.55
N ARG A 724 13.07 14.27 8.94
CA ARG A 724 11.79 14.67 8.37
C ARG A 724 11.15 15.71 9.28
N GLU A 725 10.81 16.85 8.71
CA GLU A 725 10.12 17.96 9.36
C GLU A 725 8.66 17.97 8.93
N THR A 726 7.74 18.04 9.87
CA THR A 726 6.29 18.14 9.61
C THR A 726 5.75 19.40 10.26
N SER A 727 5.12 20.27 9.48
CA SER A 727 4.48 21.49 9.98
C SER A 727 3.27 21.15 10.84
N ILE A 728 3.14 21.84 11.96
CA ILE A 728 1.94 21.75 12.81
C ILE A 728 0.91 22.71 12.24
N SER A 729 -0.27 22.19 11.87
CA SER A 729 -1.36 23.00 11.32
C SER A 729 -1.83 24.03 12.35
N SER A 730 -1.83 25.31 11.97
CA SER A 730 -2.20 26.45 12.82
C SER A 730 -3.72 26.61 13.02
N SER A 731 -4.54 25.60 12.73
CA SER A 731 -6.00 25.64 12.81
C SER A 731 -6.56 25.86 14.22
N SER A 732 -5.74 25.77 15.27
CA SER A 732 -6.09 26.11 16.65
C SER A 732 -5.90 27.60 17.01
N SER A 733 -5.67 28.48 16.03
CA SER A 733 -5.72 29.93 16.25
C SER A 733 -7.15 30.47 16.26
N SER A 734 -8.02 29.95 17.14
CA SER A 734 -9.19 30.70 17.57
C SER A 734 -8.70 31.86 18.45
N SER A 735 -8.97 33.07 17.96
CA SER A 735 -8.65 34.33 18.58
C SER A 735 -9.38 34.49 19.93
N SER A 736 -8.73 34.12 21.04
CA SER A 736 -8.73 34.90 22.31
C SER A 736 -8.14 34.13 23.51
N SER A 737 -7.41 34.88 24.33
CA SER A 737 -6.93 34.61 25.70
C SER A 737 -5.63 33.79 25.90
N SER A 738 -4.58 34.51 26.31
CA SER A 738 -3.25 34.10 26.78
C SER A 738 -2.50 33.03 25.98
N VAL A 739 -1.54 33.46 25.16
CA VAL A 739 -0.54 32.55 24.58
C VAL A 739 0.36 32.01 25.70
N SER A 740 0.07 30.80 26.16
CA SER A 740 0.91 30.08 27.13
C SER A 740 2.03 29.37 26.38
N ASN A 741 3.29 29.72 26.68
CA ASN A 741 4.46 29.00 26.18
C ASN A 741 4.71 27.74 27.02
N ARG A 742 3.67 26.91 27.16
CA ARG A 742 3.70 25.66 27.91
C ARG A 742 3.27 24.50 27.02
N ALA A 743 4.10 23.48 26.98
CA ALA A 743 3.87 22.27 26.19
C ALA A 743 3.80 21.08 27.12
N ALA A 744 2.90 20.15 26.81
CA ALA A 744 2.83 18.87 27.47
C ALA A 744 3.30 17.77 26.53
N VAL A 745 3.91 16.73 27.11
CA VAL A 745 4.32 15.53 26.40
C VAL A 745 3.69 14.34 27.10
N TYR A 746 3.05 13.46 26.33
CA TYR A 746 2.50 12.19 26.79
C TYR A 746 3.14 11.05 26.01
N VAL A 747 3.59 10.02 26.72
CA VAL A 747 4.18 8.81 26.15
C VAL A 747 3.41 7.61 26.67
N ASP A 748 2.89 6.78 25.77
CA ASP A 748 2.37 5.44 26.07
C ASP A 748 3.31 4.42 25.45
N CYS A 749 4.29 3.95 26.25
CA CYS A 749 5.30 3.01 25.77
C CYS A 749 4.68 1.69 25.26
N PRO A 750 3.70 1.06 25.96
CA PRO A 750 3.00 -0.13 25.46
C PRO A 750 2.27 0.09 24.13
N ALA A 751 1.59 1.23 23.96
CA ALA A 751 0.87 1.53 22.73
C ALA A 751 1.79 2.03 21.59
N GLY A 752 3.04 2.37 21.91
CA GLY A 752 3.98 2.90 20.92
C GLY A 752 3.66 4.33 20.51
N THR A 753 3.10 5.16 21.41
CA THR A 753 2.66 6.52 21.08
C THR A 753 3.42 7.60 21.85
N LEU A 754 3.73 8.69 21.14
CA LEU A 754 4.27 9.93 21.71
C LEU A 754 3.45 11.10 21.20
N SER A 755 2.70 11.74 22.10
CA SER A 755 1.81 12.86 21.80
C SER A 755 2.35 14.17 22.39
N PHE A 756 2.29 15.24 21.60
CA PHE A 756 2.64 16.61 22.00
C PHE A 756 1.40 17.49 22.06
N TYR A 757 1.31 18.35 23.08
CA TYR A 757 0.20 19.28 23.26
C TYR A 757 0.71 20.67 23.62
N ARG A 758 -0.06 21.69 23.29
CA ARG A 758 0.02 23.02 23.89
C ARG A 758 -0.95 23.07 25.08
N VAL A 759 -0.49 23.64 26.18
CA VAL A 759 -1.31 23.80 27.40
C VAL A 759 -1.83 25.23 27.46
N SER A 760 -3.16 25.40 27.40
CA SER A 760 -3.83 26.70 27.43
C SER A 760 -4.94 26.69 28.48
N SER A 761 -4.88 27.55 29.50
CA SER A 761 -5.91 27.62 30.56
C SER A 761 -6.31 26.23 31.10
N ASP A 762 -5.31 25.40 31.39
CA ASP A 762 -5.41 23.99 31.81
C ASP A 762 -6.05 23.00 30.82
N THR A 763 -6.45 23.43 29.63
CA THR A 763 -6.83 22.56 28.52
C THR A 763 -5.62 22.11 27.71
N LEU A 764 -5.67 20.88 27.19
CA LEU A 764 -4.64 20.33 26.30
C LEU A 764 -5.11 20.46 24.86
N ILE A 765 -4.38 21.23 24.07
CA ILE A 765 -4.58 21.36 22.63
C ILE A 765 -3.55 20.44 21.97
N HIS A 766 -4.00 19.33 21.42
CA HIS A 766 -3.13 18.41 20.68
C HIS A 766 -2.40 19.12 19.54
N LEU A 767 -1.14 18.73 19.33
CA LEU A 767 -0.28 19.25 18.27
C LEU A 767 0.10 18.15 17.28
N HIS A 768 0.55 17.01 17.79
CA HIS A 768 1.01 15.89 16.97
C HIS A 768 1.18 14.62 17.78
N THR A 769 0.98 13.46 17.14
CA THR A 769 1.29 12.14 17.71
C THR A 769 2.16 11.33 16.77
N PHE A 770 3.27 10.82 17.29
CA PHE A 770 4.09 9.80 16.65
C PHE A 770 3.59 8.41 17.06
N ASN A 771 3.34 7.53 16.09
CA ASN A 771 3.10 6.11 16.29
C ASN A 771 4.32 5.32 15.82
N THR A 772 4.93 4.54 16.70
CA THR A 772 6.10 3.71 16.37
C THR A 772 6.26 2.58 17.38
N THR A 773 6.99 1.54 17.01
CA THR A 773 7.42 0.52 17.99
C THR A 773 8.70 1.01 18.66
N PHE A 774 8.60 1.39 19.93
CA PHE A 774 9.78 1.76 20.70
C PHE A 774 10.65 0.52 20.99
N THR A 775 11.89 0.53 20.54
CA THR A 775 12.82 -0.61 20.66
C THR A 775 13.73 -0.53 21.88
N GLN A 776 13.80 0.64 22.52
CA GLN A 776 14.60 0.86 23.72
C GLN A 776 13.87 1.80 24.69
N THR A 777 14.36 1.89 25.92
CA THR A 777 13.89 2.87 26.90
C THR A 777 14.10 4.29 26.39
N LEU A 778 13.04 5.10 26.52
CA LEU A 778 13.01 6.48 26.11
C LEU A 778 13.45 7.41 27.24
N TYR A 779 14.07 8.53 26.89
CA TYR A 779 14.55 9.56 27.80
C TYR A 779 14.13 10.94 27.27
N PRO A 780 13.48 11.78 28.09
CA PRO A 780 13.21 13.16 27.72
C PRO A 780 14.51 13.94 27.49
N GLY A 781 14.51 14.88 26.57
CA GLY A 781 15.66 15.71 26.23
C GLY A 781 15.27 17.08 25.75
N PHE A 782 16.21 18.01 25.82
CA PHE A 782 15.99 19.40 25.42
C PHE A 782 17.15 19.96 24.62
N TRP A 783 16.85 20.69 23.54
CA TRP A 783 17.79 21.58 22.86
C TRP A 783 17.43 23.04 23.16
N VAL A 784 18.42 23.90 23.42
CA VAL A 784 18.17 25.31 23.75
C VAL A 784 18.98 26.26 22.86
N GLY A 785 18.26 27.16 22.17
CA GLY A 785 18.81 28.18 21.29
C GLY A 785 19.38 29.42 22.00
N PRO A 786 20.00 30.35 21.26
CA PRO A 786 20.41 31.65 21.80
C PRO A 786 19.24 32.41 22.43
N GLY A 787 19.45 33.02 23.59
CA GLY A 787 18.43 33.82 24.30
C GLY A 787 17.20 33.02 24.74
N SER A 788 17.27 31.70 24.70
CA SER A 788 16.14 30.79 24.92
C SER A 788 16.27 30.07 26.26
N SER A 789 15.16 29.55 26.77
CA SER A 789 15.12 28.76 28.00
C SER A 789 14.02 27.70 27.96
N VAL A 790 14.22 26.62 28.71
CA VAL A 790 13.19 25.63 29.03
C VAL A 790 13.17 25.38 30.54
N SER A 791 11.98 25.29 31.12
CA SER A 791 11.76 25.03 32.54
C SER A 791 10.85 23.81 32.70
N LEU A 792 11.23 22.87 33.55
CA LEU A 792 10.37 21.74 33.95
C LEU A 792 9.29 22.25 34.91
N CYS A 793 8.01 22.06 34.57
CA CYS A 793 6.87 22.48 35.41
C CYS A 793 6.68 21.58 36.63
#